data_AF-A0A8C8S3B2-F1
#
_entry.id   AF-A0A8C8S3B2-F1
#
_cell.length_a   1.000
_cell.length_b   1.000
_cell.length_c   1.000
_cell.angle_alpha   90.00
_cell.angle_beta   90.00
_cell.angle_gamma   90.00
#
_symmetry.space_group_name_H-M   'P 1'
#
loop_
_entity.id
_entity.type
_entity.pdbx_description
1 polymer ?
#
loop_
_entity_poly.entity_id
_entity_poly.type
_entity_poly.pdbx_seq_one_letter_code
_entity_poly.pdbx_strand_id
1 'polypeptide(L)'
;MAGQQFQYDDSGNTFFYFLTSFVGLIVIPATYYLWPRDQNAEQIRLKNIRKVYGRCLWYRLRLLKPQQNIIPTIKKVILLAGWVLFLFLAYKVSKTDREYQEYNPYEVLHLDPGATVLEIKKQYRALSLKYHPDKGGDEVMFMRIAKAYAALTDEESRKNWEEFGNPDGPQATSFGIALPAWIVDQKNSILVLLVYGLAFMVILPVVVGSWWYRSIRYSGDQILIRTTHIYTSFIYKTQKMDLKRLIMVLAGASEFDPQFNKDATSRPTDNIHIPQLIREIGSIDIKKNEPPLTFPYSLKARVLLLAHLARMKIPETLEEDQQFILKKCPALLQEMINVICQLIIMARSREDRNFRLPSLGTLENCMKLSQMAVQGLQMEKYELMQLPYIEGDNLRRILNNKRYKIKSIRGMVSLKGSERRNLLHFLEDEKYDEVMAVLGSFPHVTMDIKPQVLDDEDSNNITVGSLVTVLVTLTRQTMAEVFEKEQSVCAAEEQPTEDAQGDVNKVKNKGWQQRNKGTKKASKSKKKKPLKKKPAPPSLQQPKQQKQKQANGEVVIKEEYEELSDKGSESEEEETMRDSQSEKDDGSERDSDREQDEKQNKDDEAEWQELQQSIQRKERALLETKSKITHPVYSLYFPEVSYSELY
;
A
#
# COMPACT_ATOMS: atom_id res chain seq x y z
N MET A 1 -33.87 36.63 -4.05
CA MET A 1 -32.60 37.27 -4.42
C MET A 1 -32.70 37.70 -5.88
N ALA A 2 -33.27 38.89 -6.12
CA ALA A 2 -33.32 39.48 -7.45
C ALA A 2 -31.89 39.80 -7.92
N GLY A 3 -31.59 39.54 -9.19
CA GLY A 3 -30.25 39.40 -9.76
C GLY A 3 -29.27 40.49 -9.34
N GLN A 4 -28.30 40.12 -8.50
CA GLN A 4 -27.06 40.88 -8.37
C GLN A 4 -26.35 40.77 -9.73
N GLN A 5 -26.24 41.90 -10.43
CA GLN A 5 -25.44 41.96 -11.66
C GLN A 5 -23.97 41.92 -11.25
N PHE A 6 -23.32 40.79 -11.52
CA PHE A 6 -21.88 40.67 -11.36
C PHE A 6 -21.18 41.51 -12.43
N GLN A 7 -20.26 42.38 -12.01
CA GLN A 7 -19.38 43.08 -12.93
C GLN A 7 -18.21 42.16 -13.28
N TYR A 8 -17.99 41.93 -14.57
CA TYR A 8 -16.84 41.17 -15.06
C TYR A 8 -15.63 42.10 -15.21
N ASP A 9 -14.44 41.51 -15.28
CA ASP A 9 -13.21 42.28 -15.44
C ASP A 9 -13.03 42.72 -16.89
N ASP A 10 -13.41 43.96 -17.20
CA ASP A 10 -13.19 44.60 -18.49
C ASP A 10 -11.73 44.99 -18.71
N SER A 11 -10.99 45.24 -17.62
CA SER A 11 -9.58 45.64 -17.65
C SER A 11 -8.63 44.46 -17.83
N GLY A 12 -9.08 43.25 -17.47
CA GLY A 12 -8.30 42.02 -17.44
C GLY A 12 -7.27 41.94 -16.30
N ASN A 13 -7.12 43.00 -15.50
CA ASN A 13 -6.09 43.11 -14.47
C ASN A 13 -6.33 42.14 -13.31
N THR A 14 -7.56 42.03 -12.81
CA THR A 14 -7.92 41.14 -11.69
C THR A 14 -7.86 39.66 -12.09
N PHE A 15 -8.21 39.35 -13.34
CA PHE A 15 -8.11 38.00 -13.89
C PHE A 15 -6.69 37.44 -13.85
N PHE A 16 -5.68 38.24 -14.18
CA PHE A 16 -4.29 37.79 -14.16
C PHE A 16 -3.79 37.49 -12.74
N TYR A 17 -4.23 38.25 -11.72
CA TYR A 17 -3.92 37.93 -10.31
C TYR A 17 -4.55 36.60 -9.88
N PHE A 18 -5.81 36.37 -10.22
CA PHE A 18 -6.51 35.12 -9.93
C PHE A 18 -5.83 33.93 -10.61
N LEU A 19 -5.55 34.03 -11.92
CA LEU A 19 -4.92 32.97 -12.69
C LEU A 19 -3.49 32.67 -12.21
N THR A 20 -2.70 33.69 -11.89
CA THR A 20 -1.35 33.52 -11.33
C THR A 20 -1.40 32.76 -10.00
N SER A 21 -2.33 33.12 -9.12
CA SER A 21 -2.51 32.47 -7.83
C SER A 21 -2.92 30.99 -7.97
N PHE A 22 -3.86 30.70 -8.87
CA PHE A 22 -4.32 29.34 -9.15
C PHE A 22 -3.21 28.46 -9.74
N VAL A 23 -2.48 28.98 -10.74
CA VAL A 23 -1.33 28.27 -11.33
C VAL A 23 -0.24 28.04 -10.29
N GLY A 24 0.06 29.03 -9.45
CA GLY A 24 1.02 28.89 -8.35
C GLY A 24 0.63 27.81 -7.35
N LEU A 25 -0.65 27.74 -6.97
CA LEU A 25 -1.20 26.73 -6.05
C LEU A 25 -1.07 25.31 -6.59
N ILE A 26 -1.08 25.13 -7.91
CA ILE A 26 -0.88 23.82 -8.54
C ILE A 26 0.61 23.52 -8.70
N VAL A 27 1.37 24.45 -9.31
CA VAL A 27 2.77 24.23 -9.72
C VAL A 27 3.69 24.06 -8.50
N ILE A 28 3.52 24.85 -7.44
CA ILE A 28 4.42 24.82 -6.27
C ILE A 28 4.33 23.46 -5.54
N PRO A 29 3.16 22.96 -5.12
CA PRO A 29 3.06 21.63 -4.52
C PRO A 29 3.41 20.51 -5.50
N ALA A 30 3.00 20.64 -6.77
CA ALA A 30 3.36 19.66 -7.79
C ALA A 30 4.88 19.52 -7.94
N THR A 31 5.64 20.61 -7.79
CA THR A 31 7.10 20.52 -7.81
C THR A 31 7.66 19.76 -6.64
N TYR A 32 7.16 19.97 -5.43
CA TYR A 32 7.59 19.21 -4.25
C TYR A 32 7.38 17.69 -4.44
N TYR A 33 6.22 17.28 -4.98
CA TYR A 33 5.90 15.86 -5.17
C TYR A 33 6.55 15.21 -6.40
N LEU A 34 6.74 15.97 -7.48
CA LEU A 34 7.26 15.45 -8.76
C LEU A 34 8.77 15.67 -8.92
N TRP A 35 9.43 16.40 -8.02
CA TRP A 35 10.87 16.58 -8.05
C TRP A 35 11.58 15.22 -7.95
N PRO A 36 12.60 14.94 -8.77
CA PRO A 36 13.28 13.66 -8.74
C PRO A 36 13.89 13.41 -7.36
N ARG A 37 13.32 12.45 -6.63
CA ARG A 37 13.88 11.91 -5.39
C ARG A 37 15.12 11.06 -5.74
N ASP A 38 16.19 11.19 -4.94
CA ASP A 38 17.54 10.69 -5.21
C ASP A 38 17.60 9.31 -5.88
N GLN A 39 17.85 9.30 -7.20
CA GLN A 39 18.19 8.09 -7.95
C GLN A 39 19.51 7.47 -7.46
N ASN A 40 20.34 8.24 -6.77
CA ASN A 40 21.62 7.81 -6.20
C ASN A 40 21.44 6.78 -5.07
N ALA A 41 20.38 6.86 -4.26
CA ALA A 41 20.13 5.89 -3.18
C ALA A 41 19.80 4.50 -3.73
N GLU A 42 18.97 4.45 -4.78
CA GLU A 42 18.68 3.22 -5.55
C GLU A 42 19.96 2.64 -6.18
N GLN A 43 20.78 3.47 -6.82
CA GLN A 43 22.04 3.01 -7.41
C GLN A 43 23.03 2.48 -6.37
N ILE A 44 23.13 3.10 -5.18
CA ILE A 44 23.97 2.63 -4.08
C ILE A 44 23.44 1.29 -3.54
N ARG A 45 22.13 1.16 -3.35
CA ARG A 45 21.48 -0.11 -2.97
C ARG A 45 21.78 -1.21 -3.98
N LEU A 46 21.67 -0.92 -5.28
CA LEU A 46 21.97 -1.85 -6.36
C LEU A 46 23.46 -2.22 -6.42
N LYS A 47 24.38 -1.28 -6.16
CA LYS A 47 25.83 -1.55 -6.07
C LYS A 47 26.17 -2.49 -4.91
N ASN A 48 25.52 -2.36 -3.76
CA ASN A 48 25.72 -3.27 -2.63
C ASN A 48 25.19 -4.68 -2.93
N ILE A 49 24.05 -4.79 -3.62
CA ILE A 49 23.49 -6.08 -4.09
C ILE A 49 24.39 -6.70 -5.18
N ARG A 50 25.03 -5.88 -6.05
CA ARG A 50 25.97 -6.34 -7.10
C ARG A 50 27.11 -7.18 -6.55
N LYS A 51 27.58 -6.84 -5.36
CA LYS A 51 28.71 -7.51 -4.71
C LYS A 51 28.37 -8.91 -4.19
N VAL A 52 27.08 -9.25 -4.06
CA VAL A 52 26.60 -10.52 -3.47
C VAL A 52 25.96 -11.43 -4.52
N TYR A 53 25.46 -10.89 -5.65
CA TYR A 53 24.60 -11.63 -6.59
C TYR A 53 24.99 -11.39 -8.07
N GLY A 54 26.26 -11.63 -8.42
CA GLY A 54 26.85 -11.24 -9.71
C GLY A 54 26.07 -11.65 -10.97
N ARG A 55 25.58 -12.89 -11.06
CA ARG A 55 24.80 -13.39 -12.22
C ARG A 55 23.34 -12.94 -12.21
N CYS A 56 22.72 -12.88 -11.03
CA CYS A 56 21.32 -12.50 -10.86
C CYS A 56 21.09 -10.99 -11.11
N LEU A 57 22.09 -10.15 -10.81
CA LEU A 57 21.99 -8.70 -10.97
C LEU A 57 22.20 -8.23 -12.42
N TRP A 58 22.98 -8.94 -13.25
CA TRP A 58 23.20 -8.54 -14.64
C TRP A 58 21.88 -8.47 -15.42
N TYR A 59 20.99 -9.45 -15.22
CA TYR A 59 19.63 -9.45 -15.79
C TYR A 59 18.74 -8.34 -15.21
N ARG A 60 18.83 -8.07 -13.90
CA ARG A 60 18.12 -6.95 -13.27
C ARG A 60 18.54 -5.58 -13.80
N LEU A 61 19.82 -5.40 -14.14
CA LEU A 61 20.35 -4.18 -14.78
C LEU A 61 19.89 -4.05 -16.24
N ARG A 62 19.70 -5.17 -16.96
CA ARG A 62 19.11 -5.18 -18.31
C ARG A 62 17.63 -4.80 -18.28
N LEU A 63 16.86 -5.27 -17.28
CA LEU A 63 15.45 -4.92 -17.06
C LEU A 63 15.25 -3.52 -16.47
N LEU A 64 16.24 -3.01 -15.73
CA LEU A 64 16.33 -1.62 -15.26
C LEU A 64 16.87 -0.67 -16.33
N LYS A 65 17.17 -1.12 -17.56
CA LYS A 65 17.14 -0.17 -18.67
C LYS A 65 15.78 0.50 -18.53
N PRO A 66 15.71 1.83 -18.37
CA PRO A 66 14.42 2.47 -18.37
C PRO A 66 13.80 2.00 -19.68
N GLN A 67 12.71 1.22 -19.62
CA GLN A 67 11.72 1.32 -20.68
C GLN A 67 11.60 2.81 -20.89
N GLN A 68 11.75 3.27 -22.13
CA GLN A 68 11.66 4.68 -22.48
C GLN A 68 10.23 5.13 -22.21
N ASN A 69 9.88 5.17 -20.93
CA ASN A 69 8.63 5.58 -20.40
C ASN A 69 8.74 7.07 -20.60
N ILE A 70 8.01 7.54 -21.60
CA ILE A 70 7.93 8.96 -21.92
C ILE A 70 7.28 9.69 -20.73
N ILE A 71 6.59 8.98 -19.84
CA ILE A 71 5.88 9.47 -18.66
C ILE A 71 6.74 10.36 -17.74
N PRO A 72 7.90 9.93 -17.19
CA PRO A 72 8.78 10.81 -16.40
C PRO A 72 9.26 12.04 -17.17
N THR A 73 9.51 11.92 -18.47
CA THR A 73 9.91 13.05 -19.32
C THR A 73 8.74 14.02 -19.52
N ILE A 74 7.54 13.52 -19.79
CA ILE A 74 6.29 14.28 -19.91
C ILE A 74 5.99 15.03 -18.62
N LYS A 75 6.12 14.36 -17.46
CA LYS A 75 5.93 15.01 -16.14
C LYS A 75 6.87 16.20 -15.95
N LYS A 76 8.14 16.05 -16.35
CA LYS A 76 9.13 17.16 -16.30
C LYS A 76 8.78 18.28 -17.28
N VAL A 77 8.38 17.94 -18.51
CA VAL A 77 7.99 18.91 -19.53
C VAL A 77 6.75 19.70 -19.10
N ILE A 78 5.72 19.04 -18.56
CA ILE A 78 4.51 19.68 -18.04
C ILE A 78 4.85 20.60 -16.86
N LEU A 79 5.71 20.16 -15.95
CA LEU A 79 6.14 20.96 -14.81
C LEU A 79 6.92 22.20 -15.27
N LEU A 80 7.82 22.05 -16.24
CA LEU A 80 8.57 23.17 -16.83
C LEU A 80 7.64 24.14 -17.55
N ALA A 81 6.69 23.64 -18.34
CA ALA A 81 5.67 24.47 -18.99
C ALA A 81 4.82 25.22 -17.97
N GLY A 82 4.45 24.58 -16.85
CA GLY A 82 3.74 25.22 -15.73
C GLY A 82 4.53 26.37 -15.11
N TRP A 83 5.85 26.22 -14.91
CA TRP A 83 6.71 27.31 -14.43
C TRP A 83 6.87 28.44 -15.44
N VAL A 84 7.04 28.13 -16.73
CA VAL A 84 7.12 29.15 -17.78
C VAL A 84 5.82 29.95 -17.82
N LEU A 85 4.66 29.28 -17.74
CA LEU A 85 3.36 29.94 -17.65
C LEU A 85 3.24 30.79 -16.39
N PHE A 86 3.62 30.27 -15.23
CA PHE A 86 3.59 31.00 -13.96
C PHE A 86 4.45 32.27 -14.00
N LEU A 87 5.69 32.16 -14.50
CA LEU A 87 6.60 33.31 -14.63
C LEU A 87 6.11 34.32 -15.68
N PHE A 88 5.53 33.84 -16.78
CA PHE A 88 4.93 34.71 -17.79
C PHE A 88 3.74 35.50 -17.23
N LEU A 89 2.86 34.85 -16.48
CA LEU A 89 1.72 35.49 -15.82
C LEU A 89 2.19 36.47 -14.75
N ALA A 90 3.17 36.09 -13.91
CA ALA A 90 3.77 36.99 -12.93
C ALA A 90 4.41 38.23 -13.59
N TYR A 91 5.08 38.06 -14.73
CA TYR A 91 5.62 39.17 -15.51
C TYR A 91 4.53 40.10 -16.05
N LYS A 92 3.43 39.53 -16.57
CA LYS A 92 2.26 40.30 -17.03
C LYS A 92 1.64 41.09 -15.87
N VAL A 93 1.42 40.45 -14.73
CA VAL A 93 0.91 41.09 -13.50
C VAL A 93 1.83 42.21 -13.02
N SER A 94 3.15 42.03 -13.08
CA SER A 94 4.11 43.06 -12.66
C SER A 94 4.11 44.32 -13.54
N LYS A 95 3.63 44.22 -14.78
CA LYS A 95 3.51 45.35 -15.71
C LYS A 95 2.13 46.00 -15.70
N THR A 96 1.19 45.44 -14.95
CA THR A 96 -0.14 45.99 -14.80
C THR A 96 -0.10 47.13 -13.79
N ASP A 97 -0.41 48.34 -14.24
CA ASP A 97 -0.52 49.51 -13.38
C ASP A 97 -1.69 49.34 -12.40
N ARG A 98 -1.45 49.59 -11.11
CA ARG A 98 -2.50 49.63 -10.09
C ARG A 98 -3.15 51.00 -10.14
N GLU A 99 -4.26 51.15 -10.86
CA GLU A 99 -5.12 52.33 -10.70
C GLU A 99 -5.88 52.21 -9.37
N TYR A 100 -5.19 52.52 -8.27
CA TYR A 100 -5.83 52.87 -7.01
C TYR A 100 -5.70 54.38 -6.84
N GLN A 101 -6.66 55.14 -7.37
CA GLN A 101 -6.77 56.57 -7.04
C GLN A 101 -7.57 56.66 -5.75
N GLU A 102 -6.87 56.80 -4.63
CA GLU A 102 -7.49 57.25 -3.38
C GLU A 102 -8.09 58.64 -3.62
N TYR A 103 -9.37 58.83 -3.29
CA TYR A 103 -10.05 60.09 -3.57
C TYR A 103 -9.58 61.16 -2.60
N ASN A 104 -8.59 61.97 -3.01
CA ASN A 104 -8.09 63.09 -2.23
C ASN A 104 -8.68 64.42 -2.71
N PRO A 105 -9.62 65.03 -1.97
CA PRO A 105 -10.28 66.27 -2.40
C PRO A 105 -9.33 67.47 -2.47
N TYR A 106 -8.21 67.48 -1.72
CA TYR A 106 -7.19 68.52 -1.81
C TYR A 106 -6.39 68.40 -3.12
N GLU A 107 -6.03 67.18 -3.54
CA GLU A 107 -5.34 66.94 -4.80
C GLU A 107 -6.21 67.28 -6.01
N VAL A 108 -7.53 66.99 -5.96
CA VAL A 108 -8.49 67.32 -7.01
C VAL A 108 -8.63 68.84 -7.20
N LEU A 109 -8.52 69.62 -6.12
CA LEU A 109 -8.53 71.09 -6.18
C LEU A 109 -7.14 71.71 -6.37
N HIS A 110 -6.07 70.89 -6.38
CA HIS A 110 -4.67 71.34 -6.39
C HIS A 110 -4.33 72.27 -5.22
N LEU A 111 -4.72 71.89 -4.00
CA LEU A 111 -4.46 72.63 -2.76
C LEU A 111 -3.66 71.76 -1.78
N ASP A 112 -2.91 72.40 -0.89
CA ASP A 112 -2.20 71.69 0.17
C ASP A 112 -3.14 71.24 1.31
N PRO A 113 -2.86 70.12 1.98
CA PRO A 113 -3.62 69.68 3.16
C PRO A 113 -3.51 70.73 4.27
N GLY A 114 -4.61 71.45 4.54
CA GLY A 114 -4.64 72.59 5.48
C GLY A 114 -4.96 73.94 4.85
N ALA A 115 -5.23 73.99 3.54
CA ALA A 115 -5.72 75.19 2.87
C ALA A 115 -6.96 75.79 3.56
N THR A 116 -7.00 77.12 3.66
CA THR A 116 -8.10 77.82 4.31
C THR A 116 -9.38 77.74 3.47
N VAL A 117 -10.54 77.86 4.11
CA VAL A 117 -11.86 77.85 3.42
C VAL A 117 -11.96 78.93 2.34
N LEU A 118 -11.24 80.05 2.50
CA LEU A 118 -11.16 81.12 1.50
C LEU A 118 -10.37 80.69 0.25
N GLU A 119 -9.27 79.96 0.42
CA GLU A 119 -8.46 79.41 -0.67
C GLU A 119 -9.21 78.31 -1.41
N ILE A 120 -9.89 77.42 -0.68
CA ILE A 120 -10.76 76.37 -1.25
C ILE A 120 -11.85 76.98 -2.13
N LYS A 121 -12.54 78.02 -1.64
CA LYS A 121 -13.59 78.73 -2.41
C LYS A 121 -13.03 79.45 -3.64
N LYS A 122 -11.84 80.06 -3.52
CA LYS A 122 -11.19 80.77 -4.64
C LYS A 122 -10.79 79.80 -5.75
N GLN A 123 -10.20 78.68 -5.38
CA GLN A 123 -9.71 77.66 -6.30
C GLN A 123 -10.85 76.88 -6.95
N TYR A 124 -11.88 76.53 -6.18
CA TYR A 124 -13.12 75.97 -6.72
C TYR A 124 -13.74 76.88 -7.78
N ARG A 125 -13.90 78.18 -7.51
CA ARG A 125 -14.43 79.14 -8.51
C ARG A 125 -13.59 79.16 -9.79
N ALA A 126 -12.26 79.16 -9.67
CA ALA A 126 -11.35 79.15 -10.81
C ALA A 126 -11.47 77.86 -11.65
N LEU A 127 -11.51 76.70 -11.00
CA LEU A 127 -11.62 75.40 -11.66
C LEU A 127 -13.02 75.15 -12.23
N SER A 128 -14.08 75.50 -11.50
CA SER A 128 -15.47 75.41 -11.97
C SER A 128 -15.73 76.29 -13.19
N LEU A 129 -15.13 77.48 -13.27
CA LEU A 129 -15.23 78.33 -14.46
C LEU A 129 -14.52 77.73 -15.68
N LYS A 130 -13.44 76.97 -15.45
CA LYS A 130 -12.63 76.32 -16.50
C LYS A 130 -13.28 75.03 -17.01
N TYR A 131 -13.88 74.24 -16.12
CA TYR A 131 -14.48 72.94 -16.43
C TYR A 131 -16.01 72.98 -16.53
N HIS A 132 -16.64 74.15 -16.57
CA HIS A 132 -18.10 74.26 -16.68
C HIS A 132 -18.61 73.61 -17.98
N PRO A 133 -19.65 72.75 -17.93
CA PRO A 133 -20.18 72.05 -19.11
C PRO A 133 -20.66 73.03 -20.18
N ASP A 134 -21.35 74.12 -19.79
CA ASP A 134 -21.81 75.16 -20.73
C ASP A 134 -20.68 75.94 -21.44
N LYS A 135 -19.44 75.85 -20.95
CA LYS A 135 -18.26 76.50 -21.55
C LYS A 135 -17.37 75.51 -22.32
N GLY A 136 -17.87 74.29 -22.57
CA GLY A 136 -17.13 73.23 -23.27
C GLY A 136 -16.14 72.47 -22.39
N GLY A 137 -16.31 72.51 -21.07
CA GLY A 137 -15.50 71.76 -20.11
C GLY A 137 -15.95 70.30 -19.94
N ASP A 138 -15.08 69.47 -19.37
CA ASP A 138 -15.33 68.05 -19.10
C ASP A 138 -16.26 67.89 -17.88
N GLU A 139 -17.45 67.34 -18.11
CA GLU A 139 -18.51 67.13 -17.11
C GLU A 139 -18.04 66.19 -15.97
N VAL A 140 -17.21 65.19 -16.28
CA VAL A 140 -16.71 64.24 -15.27
C VAL A 140 -15.75 64.95 -14.31
N MET A 141 -14.87 65.80 -14.85
CA MET A 141 -13.95 66.59 -14.03
C MET A 141 -14.68 67.66 -13.24
N PHE A 142 -15.71 68.30 -13.81
CA PHE A 142 -16.56 69.24 -13.10
C PHE A 142 -17.25 68.59 -11.89
N MET A 143 -17.82 67.40 -12.08
CA MET A 143 -18.45 66.64 -10.98
C MET A 143 -17.43 66.25 -9.91
N ARG A 144 -16.21 65.84 -10.28
CA ARG A 144 -15.12 65.56 -9.33
C ARG A 144 -14.72 66.82 -8.53
N ILE A 145 -14.60 67.97 -9.20
CA ILE A 145 -14.28 69.25 -8.56
C ILE A 145 -15.39 69.69 -7.60
N ALA A 146 -16.66 69.52 -7.99
CA ALA A 146 -17.82 69.80 -7.16
C ALA A 146 -17.87 68.90 -5.91
N LYS A 147 -17.63 67.59 -6.08
CA LYS A 147 -17.53 66.64 -4.97
C LYS A 147 -16.35 66.94 -4.05
N ALA A 148 -15.21 67.37 -4.59
CA ALA A 148 -14.03 67.73 -3.81
C ALA A 148 -14.26 68.99 -2.98
N TYR A 149 -14.96 69.98 -3.54
CA TYR A 149 -15.39 71.16 -2.82
C TYR A 149 -16.41 70.82 -1.72
N ALA A 150 -17.39 69.96 -2.00
CA ALA A 150 -18.36 69.49 -1.01
C ALA A 150 -17.65 68.75 0.15
N ALA A 151 -16.73 67.84 -0.15
CA ALA A 151 -15.91 67.11 0.82
C ALA A 151 -15.16 68.02 1.81
N LEU A 152 -14.75 69.21 1.38
CA LEU A 152 -13.95 70.13 2.21
C LEU A 152 -14.76 71.26 2.86
N THR A 153 -15.99 71.51 2.41
CA THR A 153 -16.80 72.64 2.89
C THR A 153 -18.05 72.22 3.64
N ASP A 154 -18.59 71.04 3.37
CA ASP A 154 -19.76 70.50 4.05
C ASP A 154 -19.35 69.54 5.18
N GLU A 155 -19.91 69.71 6.37
CA GLU A 155 -19.55 68.93 7.55
C GLU A 155 -19.96 67.46 7.43
N GLU A 156 -21.07 67.17 6.76
CA GLU A 156 -21.55 65.79 6.54
C GLU A 156 -20.67 65.08 5.49
N SER A 157 -20.45 65.72 4.35
CA SER A 157 -19.56 65.20 3.29
C SER A 157 -18.12 65.02 3.78
N ARG A 158 -17.64 65.90 4.66
CA ARG A 158 -16.31 65.80 5.27
C ARG A 158 -16.20 64.61 6.23
N LYS A 159 -17.19 64.42 7.11
CA LYS A 159 -17.24 63.24 7.99
C LYS A 159 -17.30 61.95 7.20
N ASN A 160 -18.11 61.92 6.14
CA ASN A 160 -18.20 60.77 5.24
C ASN A 160 -16.86 60.46 4.55
N TRP A 161 -16.12 61.48 4.12
CA TRP A 161 -14.79 61.31 3.57
C TRP A 161 -13.78 60.84 4.62
N GLU A 162 -13.80 61.41 5.83
CA GLU A 162 -12.90 61.02 6.94
C GLU A 162 -13.18 59.58 7.45
N GLU A 163 -14.43 59.11 7.40
CA GLU A 163 -14.85 57.79 7.87
C GLU A 163 -14.80 56.70 6.78
N PHE A 164 -15.19 57.02 5.54
CA PHE A 164 -15.34 56.07 4.43
C PHE A 164 -14.37 56.29 3.26
N GLY A 165 -13.53 57.33 3.31
CA GLY A 165 -12.58 57.67 2.23
C GLY A 165 -13.24 58.29 0.99
N ASN A 166 -14.54 58.60 1.03
CA ASN A 166 -15.30 59.19 -0.08
C ASN A 166 -16.38 60.18 0.43
N PRO A 167 -16.53 61.38 -0.16
CA PRO A 167 -17.57 62.34 0.25
C PRO A 167 -19.01 61.84 0.14
N ASP A 168 -19.29 60.88 -0.73
CA ASP A 168 -20.65 60.36 -0.96
C ASP A 168 -21.12 59.35 0.12
N GLY A 169 -20.27 59.00 1.11
CA GLY A 169 -20.58 58.05 2.17
C GLY A 169 -20.31 56.58 1.80
N PRO A 170 -20.89 55.60 2.53
CA PRO A 170 -20.64 54.18 2.31
C PRO A 170 -21.09 53.76 0.91
N GLN A 171 -20.13 53.44 0.04
CA GLN A 171 -20.41 52.97 -1.31
C GLN A 171 -21.01 51.56 -1.28
N ALA A 172 -22.00 51.32 -2.14
CA ALA A 172 -22.53 49.98 -2.35
C ALA A 172 -21.41 49.05 -2.82
N THR A 173 -21.19 47.94 -2.12
CA THR A 173 -20.20 46.93 -2.50
C THR A 173 -20.62 46.27 -3.80
N SER A 174 -19.98 46.62 -4.92
CA SER A 174 -20.15 45.90 -6.18
C SER A 174 -19.36 44.58 -6.12
N PHE A 175 -20.05 43.46 -6.33
CA PHE A 175 -19.39 42.15 -6.42
C PHE A 175 -18.89 41.95 -7.85
N GLY A 176 -17.58 42.09 -8.03
CA GLY A 176 -16.91 41.76 -9.28
C GLY A 176 -16.47 40.30 -9.36
N ILE A 177 -16.63 39.67 -10.52
CA ILE A 177 -16.02 38.37 -10.81
C ILE A 177 -14.73 38.62 -11.59
N ALA A 178 -13.61 38.05 -11.14
CA ALA A 178 -12.30 38.17 -11.79
C ALA A 178 -12.21 37.44 -13.14
N LEU A 179 -13.33 37.03 -13.75
CA LEU A 179 -13.34 36.44 -15.09
C LEU A 179 -13.36 37.55 -16.13
N PRO A 180 -12.67 37.40 -17.26
CA PRO A 180 -12.66 38.40 -18.31
C PRO A 180 -14.05 38.56 -18.92
N ALA A 181 -14.47 39.80 -19.17
CA ALA A 181 -15.77 40.08 -19.80
C ALA A 181 -15.93 39.44 -21.19
N TRP A 182 -14.84 39.34 -21.97
CA TRP A 182 -14.86 38.76 -23.32
C TRP A 182 -15.28 37.27 -23.37
N ILE A 183 -15.19 36.53 -22.27
CA ILE A 183 -15.67 35.13 -22.19
C ILE A 183 -17.21 35.08 -22.14
N VAL A 184 -17.83 36.08 -21.50
CA VAL A 184 -19.26 36.15 -21.23
C VAL A 184 -20.00 37.03 -22.24
N ASP A 185 -19.27 37.85 -23.00
CA ASP A 185 -19.81 38.63 -24.11
C ASP A 185 -20.63 37.79 -25.09
N GLN A 186 -21.75 38.35 -25.57
CA GLN A 186 -22.70 37.68 -26.47
C GLN A 186 -22.05 37.09 -27.74
N LYS A 187 -20.92 37.64 -28.18
CA LYS A 187 -20.20 37.15 -29.37
C LYS A 187 -19.50 35.81 -29.14
N ASN A 188 -18.96 35.59 -27.93
CA ASN A 188 -18.14 34.41 -27.61
C ASN A 188 -18.88 33.43 -26.70
N SER A 189 -19.92 33.86 -25.99
CA SER A 189 -20.69 33.02 -25.07
C SER A 189 -21.25 31.76 -25.72
N ILE A 190 -21.67 31.85 -27.00
CA ILE A 190 -22.13 30.69 -27.79
C ILE A 190 -21.00 29.68 -28.01
N LEU A 191 -19.78 30.14 -28.32
CA LEU A 191 -18.62 29.26 -28.52
C LEU A 191 -18.19 28.60 -27.21
N VAL A 192 -18.17 29.37 -26.11
CA VAL A 192 -17.83 28.85 -24.77
C VAL A 192 -18.85 27.81 -24.33
N LEU A 193 -20.15 28.08 -24.52
CA LEU A 193 -21.23 27.13 -24.23
C LEU A 193 -21.12 25.86 -25.09
N LEU A 194 -20.78 25.99 -26.37
CA LEU A 194 -20.57 24.84 -27.26
C LEU A 194 -19.39 23.98 -26.80
N VAL A 195 -18.24 24.60 -26.48
CA VAL A 195 -17.06 23.89 -25.97
C VAL A 195 -17.37 23.20 -24.64
N TYR A 196 -18.08 23.87 -23.74
CA TYR A 196 -18.53 23.30 -22.48
C TYR A 196 -19.48 22.11 -22.70
N GLY A 197 -20.46 22.27 -23.60
CA GLY A 197 -21.38 21.21 -24.00
C GLY A 197 -20.65 20.00 -24.60
N LEU A 198 -19.67 20.22 -25.47
CA LEU A 198 -18.83 19.17 -26.04
C LEU A 198 -18.01 18.45 -24.96
N ALA A 199 -17.42 19.21 -24.02
CA ALA A 199 -16.64 18.64 -22.92
C ALA A 199 -17.49 17.71 -22.03
N PHE A 200 -18.71 18.12 -21.67
CA PHE A 200 -19.57 17.33 -20.79
C PHE A 200 -20.37 16.24 -21.50
N MET A 201 -20.79 16.44 -22.76
CA MET A 201 -21.61 15.47 -23.48
C MET A 201 -20.78 14.45 -24.26
N VAL A 202 -19.56 14.80 -24.66
CA VAL A 202 -18.70 13.91 -25.46
C VAL A 202 -17.46 13.49 -24.68
N ILE A 203 -16.63 14.44 -24.25
CA ILE A 203 -15.32 14.11 -23.65
C ILE A 203 -15.51 13.32 -22.35
N LEU A 204 -16.37 13.80 -21.44
CA LEU A 204 -16.57 13.15 -20.15
C LEU A 204 -17.15 11.72 -20.30
N PRO A 205 -18.23 11.47 -21.07
CA PRO A 205 -18.72 10.10 -21.29
C PRO A 205 -17.73 9.20 -22.01
N VAL A 206 -16.96 9.71 -22.97
CA VAL A 206 -15.94 8.91 -23.68
C VAL A 206 -14.79 8.53 -22.75
N VAL A 207 -14.30 9.46 -21.93
CA VAL A 207 -13.20 9.21 -20.98
C VAL A 207 -13.65 8.24 -19.88
N VAL A 208 -14.80 8.51 -19.25
CA VAL A 208 -15.37 7.66 -18.19
C VAL A 208 -15.71 6.29 -18.75
N GLY A 209 -16.35 6.22 -19.93
CA GLY A 209 -16.68 4.97 -20.60
C GLY A 209 -15.43 4.17 -20.96
N SER A 210 -14.42 4.79 -21.57
CA SER A 210 -13.16 4.12 -21.91
C SER A 210 -12.42 3.60 -20.68
N TRP A 211 -12.40 4.38 -19.59
CA TRP A 211 -11.83 3.96 -18.32
C TRP A 211 -12.61 2.79 -17.72
N TRP A 212 -13.94 2.88 -17.66
CA TRP A 212 -14.82 1.84 -17.14
C TRP A 212 -14.67 0.53 -17.92
N TYR A 213 -14.82 0.55 -19.25
CA TYR A 213 -14.66 -0.63 -20.11
C TYR A 213 -13.24 -1.22 -20.07
N ARG A 214 -12.23 -0.43 -19.73
CA ARG A 214 -10.88 -0.94 -19.50
C ARG A 214 -10.73 -1.55 -18.12
N SER A 215 -11.35 -0.97 -17.10
CA SER A 215 -11.26 -1.41 -15.70
C SER A 215 -12.04 -2.70 -15.44
N ILE A 216 -13.26 -2.83 -15.97
CA ILE A 216 -14.12 -4.01 -15.75
C ILE A 216 -13.57 -5.32 -16.33
N ARG A 217 -12.49 -5.27 -17.13
CA ARG A 217 -11.85 -6.46 -17.69
C ARG A 217 -10.95 -7.17 -16.70
N TYR A 218 -10.62 -6.52 -15.58
CA TYR A 218 -9.67 -7.03 -14.61
C TYR A 218 -10.35 -7.39 -13.29
N SER A 219 -9.91 -8.49 -12.68
CA SER A 219 -10.19 -8.88 -11.30
C SER A 219 -9.53 -7.90 -10.33
N GLY A 220 -9.89 -7.96 -9.03
CA GLY A 220 -9.28 -7.13 -7.99
C GLY A 220 -7.75 -7.24 -7.92
N ASP A 221 -7.21 -8.40 -8.32
CA ASP A 221 -5.78 -8.68 -8.38
C ASP A 221 -5.12 -8.32 -9.73
N GLN A 222 -5.76 -7.46 -10.55
CA GLN A 222 -5.25 -6.96 -11.84
C GLN A 222 -4.98 -8.07 -12.90
N ILE A 223 -5.77 -9.13 -12.85
CA ILE A 223 -5.72 -10.28 -13.77
C ILE A 223 -6.97 -10.27 -14.65
N LEU A 224 -6.89 -10.73 -15.91
CA LEU A 224 -8.06 -10.68 -16.78
C LEU A 224 -9.16 -11.60 -16.24
N ILE A 225 -10.39 -11.11 -16.15
CA ILE A 225 -11.55 -11.89 -15.68
C ILE A 225 -11.75 -13.16 -16.54
N ARG A 226 -11.41 -13.08 -17.84
CA ARG A 226 -11.43 -14.23 -18.75
C ARG A 226 -10.52 -15.37 -18.28
N THR A 227 -9.36 -15.04 -17.71
CA THR A 227 -8.44 -16.03 -17.14
C THR A 227 -9.01 -16.65 -15.88
N THR A 228 -9.61 -15.84 -15.01
CA THR A 228 -10.33 -16.35 -13.83
C THR A 228 -11.43 -17.33 -14.25
N HIS A 229 -12.22 -17.03 -15.30
CA HIS A 229 -13.21 -17.97 -15.84
C HIS A 229 -12.60 -19.27 -16.37
N ILE A 230 -11.46 -19.20 -17.07
CA ILE A 230 -10.72 -20.37 -17.55
C ILE A 230 -10.32 -21.26 -16.35
N TYR A 231 -9.72 -20.67 -15.32
CA TYR A 231 -9.32 -21.39 -14.11
C TYR A 231 -10.52 -22.01 -13.40
N THR A 232 -11.59 -21.24 -13.18
CA THR A 232 -12.82 -21.74 -12.57
C THR A 232 -13.39 -22.94 -13.34
N SER A 233 -13.46 -22.84 -14.67
CA SER A 233 -13.98 -23.94 -15.51
C SER A 233 -13.15 -25.22 -15.39
N PHE A 234 -11.82 -25.11 -15.46
CA PHE A 234 -10.95 -26.29 -15.38
C PHE A 234 -10.88 -26.88 -13.98
N ILE A 235 -10.79 -26.05 -12.92
CA ILE A 235 -10.77 -26.53 -11.54
C ILE A 235 -12.09 -27.23 -11.18
N TYR A 236 -13.23 -26.67 -11.62
CA TYR A 236 -14.52 -27.31 -11.43
C TYR A 236 -14.64 -28.64 -12.17
N LYS A 237 -14.09 -28.74 -13.40
CA LYS A 237 -14.14 -29.96 -14.22
C LYS A 237 -13.22 -31.07 -13.68
N THR A 238 -12.04 -30.73 -13.17
CA THR A 238 -11.04 -31.70 -12.69
C THR A 238 -10.68 -31.47 -11.23
N GLN A 239 -11.24 -32.30 -10.35
CA GLN A 239 -11.12 -32.19 -8.90
C GLN A 239 -9.68 -32.33 -8.38
N LYS A 240 -8.93 -33.29 -8.94
CA LYS A 240 -7.53 -33.57 -8.61
C LYS A 240 -6.70 -33.29 -9.85
N MET A 241 -5.97 -32.17 -9.84
CA MET A 241 -5.02 -31.85 -10.89
C MET A 241 -3.60 -32.22 -10.46
N ASP A 242 -2.91 -32.96 -11.32
CA ASP A 242 -1.49 -33.15 -11.22
C ASP A 242 -0.75 -31.90 -11.69
N LEU A 243 0.54 -31.80 -11.34
CA LEU A 243 1.35 -30.63 -11.67
C LEU A 243 1.45 -30.40 -13.19
N LYS A 244 1.51 -31.48 -14.00
CA LYS A 244 1.57 -31.37 -15.47
C LYS A 244 0.29 -30.74 -16.02
N ARG A 245 -0.89 -31.10 -15.49
CA ARG A 245 -2.15 -30.44 -15.85
C ARG A 245 -2.21 -29.01 -15.36
N LEU A 246 -1.72 -28.71 -14.14
CA LEU A 246 -1.67 -27.34 -13.63
C LEU A 246 -0.80 -26.42 -14.49
N ILE A 247 0.38 -26.87 -14.93
CA ILE A 247 1.23 -26.11 -15.86
C ILE A 247 0.48 -25.86 -17.19
N MET A 248 -0.28 -26.85 -17.66
CA MET A 248 -1.07 -26.70 -18.88
C MET A 248 -2.20 -25.67 -18.71
N VAL A 249 -2.92 -25.70 -17.58
CA VAL A 249 -3.99 -24.74 -17.27
C VAL A 249 -3.42 -23.33 -17.08
N LEU A 250 -2.29 -23.19 -16.37
CA LEU A 250 -1.57 -21.93 -16.20
C LEU A 250 -1.19 -21.32 -17.56
N ALA A 251 -0.66 -22.13 -18.47
CA ALA A 251 -0.28 -21.69 -19.82
C ALA A 251 -1.49 -21.28 -20.69
N GLY A 252 -2.69 -21.77 -20.37
CA GLY A 252 -3.93 -21.42 -21.06
C GLY A 252 -4.47 -20.01 -20.74
N ALA A 253 -3.83 -19.28 -19.84
CA ALA A 253 -4.24 -17.95 -19.39
C ALA A 253 -4.35 -16.94 -20.56
N SER A 254 -5.39 -16.10 -20.54
CA SER A 254 -5.63 -15.10 -21.61
C SER A 254 -4.62 -13.95 -21.59
N GLU A 255 -3.81 -13.82 -20.54
CA GLU A 255 -2.69 -12.88 -20.42
C GLU A 255 -1.60 -13.17 -21.45
N PHE A 256 -1.48 -14.43 -21.87
CA PHE A 256 -0.51 -14.87 -22.89
C PHE A 256 -1.08 -14.84 -24.30
N ASP A 257 -2.37 -14.51 -24.46
CA ASP A 257 -3.03 -14.43 -25.74
C ASP A 257 -2.89 -13.00 -26.32
N PRO A 258 -2.20 -12.83 -27.48
CA PRO A 258 -2.06 -11.53 -28.15
C PRO A 258 -3.39 -10.85 -28.49
N GLN A 259 -4.49 -11.61 -28.59
CA GLN A 259 -5.82 -11.05 -28.89
C GLN A 259 -6.37 -10.23 -27.71
N PHE A 260 -6.10 -10.67 -26.48
CA PHE A 260 -6.63 -10.04 -25.27
C PHE A 260 -5.59 -9.16 -24.58
N ASN A 261 -4.31 -9.48 -24.74
CA ASN A 261 -3.20 -8.73 -24.17
C ASN A 261 -2.18 -8.32 -25.24
N LYS A 262 -2.06 -7.02 -25.49
CA LYS A 262 -1.13 -6.46 -26.48
C LYS A 262 0.35 -6.64 -26.09
N ASP A 263 0.62 -6.90 -24.83
CA ASP A 263 1.99 -7.16 -24.36
C ASP A 263 2.48 -8.57 -24.76
N ALA A 264 1.56 -9.49 -25.07
CA ALA A 264 1.92 -10.84 -25.52
C ALA A 264 2.29 -10.82 -27.01
N THR A 265 3.46 -11.37 -27.34
CA THR A 265 4.00 -11.36 -28.71
C THR A 265 3.87 -12.74 -29.37
N SER A 266 3.37 -12.78 -30.60
CA SER A 266 3.40 -13.94 -31.49
C SER A 266 4.20 -13.62 -32.74
N ARG A 267 5.17 -14.49 -33.08
CA ARG A 267 6.04 -14.31 -34.24
C ARG A 267 5.95 -15.54 -35.15
N PRO A 268 6.07 -15.40 -36.49
CA PRO A 268 6.06 -16.56 -37.38
C PRO A 268 7.26 -17.50 -37.14
N THR A 269 8.37 -16.98 -36.62
CA THR A 269 9.56 -17.75 -36.20
C THR A 269 9.27 -18.77 -35.10
N ASP A 270 8.21 -18.55 -34.31
CA ASP A 270 7.82 -19.43 -33.21
C ASP A 270 7.42 -20.82 -33.74
N ASN A 271 6.91 -20.90 -34.97
CA ASN A 271 6.55 -22.15 -35.64
C ASN A 271 7.75 -23.07 -35.92
N ILE A 272 8.98 -22.55 -35.85
CA ILE A 272 10.21 -23.32 -36.06
C ILE A 272 10.82 -23.70 -34.71
N HIS A 273 10.98 -22.72 -33.82
CA HIS A 273 11.68 -22.91 -32.54
C HIS A 273 10.85 -23.70 -31.52
N ILE A 274 9.53 -23.50 -31.45
CA ILE A 274 8.69 -24.18 -30.47
C ILE A 274 8.64 -25.70 -30.72
N PRO A 275 8.46 -26.19 -31.96
CA PRO A 275 8.55 -27.63 -32.23
C PRO A 275 9.93 -28.25 -31.93
N GLN A 276 11.03 -27.50 -32.12
CA GLN A 276 12.37 -27.96 -31.74
C GLN A 276 12.46 -28.17 -30.22
N LEU A 277 12.03 -27.18 -29.43
CA LEU A 277 12.00 -27.27 -27.96
C LEU A 277 11.07 -28.39 -27.47
N ILE A 278 9.94 -28.61 -28.15
CA ILE A 278 9.03 -29.73 -27.83
C ILE A 278 9.75 -31.08 -27.97
N ARG A 279 10.55 -31.27 -29.02
CA ARG A 279 11.34 -32.50 -29.23
C ARG A 279 12.40 -32.67 -28.16
N GLU A 280 13.08 -31.61 -27.76
CA GLU A 280 14.11 -31.62 -26.71
C GLU A 280 13.54 -31.93 -25.33
N ILE A 281 12.36 -31.40 -25.00
CA ILE A 281 11.70 -31.62 -23.70
C ILE A 281 11.09 -33.04 -23.62
N GLY A 282 10.62 -33.59 -24.76
CA GLY A 282 10.08 -34.95 -24.90
C GLY A 282 8.81 -35.29 -24.11
N SER A 283 8.41 -34.44 -23.16
CA SER A 283 7.38 -34.72 -22.13
C SER A 283 6.05 -34.00 -22.35
N ILE A 284 5.81 -33.46 -23.55
CA ILE A 284 4.64 -32.63 -23.86
C ILE A 284 3.60 -33.47 -24.60
N ASP A 285 2.50 -33.77 -23.93
CA ASP A 285 1.35 -34.40 -24.56
C ASP A 285 0.59 -33.37 -25.41
N ILE A 286 0.78 -33.45 -26.73
CA ILE A 286 0.12 -32.60 -27.76
C ILE A 286 -1.26 -33.18 -28.13
N LYS A 287 -1.56 -34.42 -27.75
CA LYS A 287 -2.73 -35.16 -28.27
C LYS A 287 -4.06 -34.78 -27.60
N LYS A 288 -4.03 -34.02 -26.50
CA LYS A 288 -5.24 -33.62 -25.77
C LYS A 288 -5.83 -32.33 -26.36
N ASN A 289 -6.85 -32.46 -27.21
CA ASN A 289 -7.59 -31.35 -27.81
C ASN A 289 -8.65 -30.76 -26.86
N GLU A 290 -8.21 -29.98 -25.86
CA GLU A 290 -9.10 -29.20 -24.98
C GLU A 290 -8.82 -27.69 -25.15
N PRO A 291 -9.69 -26.90 -25.82
CA PRO A 291 -9.52 -25.46 -25.90
C PRO A 291 -9.70 -24.81 -24.51
N PRO A 292 -9.00 -23.70 -24.20
CA PRO A 292 -8.01 -23.00 -25.00
C PRO A 292 -6.57 -23.57 -24.90
N LEU A 293 -6.40 -24.72 -24.22
CA LEU A 293 -5.08 -25.25 -23.86
C LEU A 293 -4.24 -25.68 -25.07
N THR A 294 -4.89 -25.91 -26.22
CA THR A 294 -4.27 -26.29 -27.49
C THR A 294 -3.92 -25.12 -28.40
N PHE A 295 -4.34 -23.89 -28.06
CA PHE A 295 -4.05 -22.73 -28.91
C PHE A 295 -2.54 -22.46 -28.99
N PRO A 296 -2.04 -21.91 -30.11
CA PRO A 296 -0.60 -21.70 -30.31
C PRO A 296 0.07 -20.89 -29.21
N TYR A 297 -0.62 -19.86 -28.68
CA TYR A 297 -0.11 -19.05 -27.58
C TYR A 297 0.05 -19.88 -26.29
N SER A 298 -0.93 -20.75 -25.98
CA SER A 298 -0.92 -21.61 -24.80
C SER A 298 0.18 -22.66 -24.91
N LEU A 299 0.35 -23.25 -26.11
CA LEU A 299 1.43 -24.20 -26.37
C LEU A 299 2.81 -23.53 -26.24
N LYS A 300 2.98 -22.33 -26.81
CA LYS A 300 4.20 -21.51 -26.65
C LYS A 300 4.49 -21.25 -25.17
N ALA A 301 3.50 -20.77 -24.42
CA ALA A 301 3.67 -20.48 -22.99
C ALA A 301 4.03 -21.74 -22.19
N ARG A 302 3.37 -22.87 -22.47
CA ARG A 302 3.64 -24.16 -21.82
C ARG A 302 5.06 -24.65 -22.08
N VAL A 303 5.52 -24.57 -23.33
CA VAL A 303 6.87 -25.00 -23.73
C VAL A 303 7.93 -24.14 -23.07
N LEU A 304 7.76 -22.81 -23.08
CA LEU A 304 8.68 -21.87 -22.45
C LEU A 304 8.73 -22.06 -20.92
N LEU A 305 7.59 -22.33 -20.27
CA LEU A 305 7.55 -22.68 -18.86
C LEU A 305 8.29 -23.98 -18.57
N LEU A 306 8.04 -25.03 -19.34
CA LEU A 306 8.71 -26.32 -19.13
C LEU A 306 10.22 -26.22 -19.39
N ALA A 307 10.64 -25.46 -20.40
CA ALA A 307 12.05 -25.19 -20.68
C ALA A 307 12.73 -24.41 -19.53
N HIS A 308 12.02 -23.46 -18.91
CA HIS A 308 12.47 -22.76 -17.70
C HIS A 308 12.67 -23.72 -16.52
N LEU A 309 11.66 -24.54 -16.22
CA LEU A 309 11.75 -25.52 -15.14
C LEU A 309 12.88 -26.54 -15.39
N ALA A 310 13.16 -26.86 -16.67
CA ALA A 310 14.26 -27.72 -17.08
C ALA A 310 15.64 -27.04 -17.05
N ARG A 311 15.71 -25.70 -16.94
CA ARG A 311 16.92 -24.88 -17.08
C ARG A 311 17.61 -25.03 -18.44
N MET A 312 16.82 -25.19 -19.50
CA MET A 312 17.33 -25.26 -20.86
C MET A 312 17.70 -23.87 -21.39
N LYS A 313 18.72 -23.80 -22.25
CA LYS A 313 19.08 -22.57 -22.96
C LYS A 313 18.14 -22.36 -24.15
N ILE A 314 17.67 -21.14 -24.33
CA ILE A 314 16.67 -20.76 -25.35
C ILE A 314 17.24 -19.58 -26.17
N PRO A 315 16.89 -19.42 -27.45
CA PRO A 315 17.28 -18.23 -28.24
C PRO A 315 16.84 -16.92 -27.61
N GLU A 316 17.62 -15.84 -27.80
CA GLU A 316 17.38 -14.52 -27.17
C GLU A 316 15.98 -13.95 -27.46
N THR A 317 15.45 -14.22 -28.66
CA THR A 317 14.10 -13.77 -29.06
C THR A 317 13.00 -14.37 -28.20
N LEU A 318 13.12 -15.65 -27.82
CA LEU A 318 12.18 -16.37 -26.97
C LEU A 318 12.50 -16.20 -25.49
N GLU A 319 13.72 -15.80 -25.13
CA GLU A 319 14.10 -15.45 -23.76
C GLU A 319 13.27 -14.25 -23.25
N GLU A 320 13.04 -13.24 -24.10
CA GLU A 320 12.17 -12.10 -23.78
C GLU A 320 10.72 -12.55 -23.51
N ASP A 321 10.19 -13.44 -24.34
CA ASP A 321 8.84 -13.98 -24.19
C ASP A 321 8.73 -14.85 -22.93
N GLN A 322 9.74 -15.68 -22.65
CA GLN A 322 9.81 -16.49 -21.44
C GLN A 322 9.85 -15.61 -20.19
N GLN A 323 10.63 -14.52 -20.18
CA GLN A 323 10.67 -13.57 -19.06
C GLN A 323 9.31 -12.89 -18.84
N PHE A 324 8.63 -12.48 -19.91
CA PHE A 324 7.28 -11.92 -19.83
C PHE A 324 6.30 -12.91 -19.18
N ILE A 325 6.34 -14.18 -19.60
CA ILE A 325 5.51 -15.24 -19.03
C ILE A 325 5.82 -15.43 -17.54
N LEU A 326 7.10 -15.61 -17.19
CA LEU A 326 7.55 -15.84 -15.82
C LEU A 326 7.17 -14.69 -14.88
N LYS A 327 7.26 -13.44 -15.34
CA LYS A 327 6.83 -12.26 -14.58
C LYS A 327 5.35 -12.32 -14.20
N LYS A 328 4.49 -12.86 -15.07
CA LYS A 328 3.05 -12.97 -14.83
C LYS A 328 2.67 -14.20 -14.00
N CYS A 329 3.51 -15.24 -13.97
CA CYS A 329 3.20 -16.51 -13.30
C CYS A 329 2.82 -16.40 -11.82
N PRO A 330 3.53 -15.66 -10.93
CA PRO A 330 3.15 -15.59 -9.53
C PRO A 330 1.74 -15.04 -9.31
N ALA A 331 1.39 -13.94 -10.00
CA ALA A 331 0.06 -13.35 -9.93
C ALA A 331 -1.02 -14.32 -10.45
N LEU A 332 -0.77 -14.98 -11.58
CA LEU A 332 -1.69 -15.96 -12.16
C LEU A 332 -1.91 -17.18 -11.25
N LEU A 333 -0.83 -17.70 -10.66
CA LEU A 333 -0.90 -18.80 -9.71
C LEU A 333 -1.64 -18.38 -8.44
N GLN A 334 -1.47 -17.14 -8.00
CA GLN A 334 -2.21 -16.62 -6.86
C GLN A 334 -3.70 -16.51 -7.15
N GLU A 335 -4.10 -16.06 -8.34
CA GLU A 335 -5.51 -16.07 -8.72
C GLU A 335 -6.05 -17.50 -8.83
N MET A 336 -5.25 -18.44 -9.31
CA MET A 336 -5.64 -19.85 -9.31
C MET A 336 -5.85 -20.39 -7.89
N ILE A 337 -5.01 -20.00 -6.92
CA ILE A 337 -5.21 -20.30 -5.49
C ILE A 337 -6.52 -19.68 -4.97
N ASN A 338 -6.75 -18.39 -5.25
CA ASN A 338 -7.96 -17.69 -4.85
C ASN A 338 -9.22 -18.40 -5.39
N VAL A 339 -9.21 -18.80 -6.67
CA VAL A 339 -10.31 -19.54 -7.31
C VAL A 339 -10.54 -20.90 -6.63
N ILE A 340 -9.47 -21.65 -6.33
CA ILE A 340 -9.60 -22.93 -5.60
C ILE A 340 -10.23 -22.69 -4.23
N CYS A 341 -9.77 -21.70 -3.47
CA CYS A 341 -10.30 -21.37 -2.15
C CYS A 341 -11.78 -20.94 -2.21
N GLN A 342 -12.15 -20.08 -3.17
CA GLN A 342 -13.54 -19.65 -3.37
C GLN A 342 -14.46 -20.83 -3.72
N LEU A 343 -14.01 -21.73 -4.59
CA LEU A 343 -14.77 -22.94 -4.91
C LEU A 343 -14.91 -23.87 -3.71
N ILE A 344 -13.90 -23.98 -2.85
CA ILE A 344 -13.99 -24.76 -1.59
C ILE A 344 -15.01 -24.14 -0.63
N ILE A 345 -14.99 -22.81 -0.46
CA ILE A 345 -15.96 -22.11 0.40
C ILE A 345 -17.38 -22.31 -0.15
N MET A 346 -17.57 -22.12 -1.46
CA MET A 346 -18.87 -22.29 -2.10
C MET A 346 -19.38 -23.74 -2.05
N ALA A 347 -18.48 -24.72 -2.09
CA ALA A 347 -18.81 -26.13 -1.89
C ALA A 347 -19.31 -26.44 -0.48
N ARG A 348 -18.76 -25.75 0.53
CA ARG A 348 -19.10 -25.97 1.94
C ARG A 348 -20.34 -25.20 2.37
N SER A 349 -20.60 -24.04 1.76
CA SER A 349 -21.75 -23.20 2.09
C SER A 349 -23.04 -23.67 1.41
N ARG A 350 -22.94 -24.37 0.27
CA ARG A 350 -24.11 -24.92 -0.43
C ARG A 350 -24.38 -26.34 0.05
N GLU A 351 -25.61 -26.60 0.47
CA GLU A 351 -26.10 -27.96 0.79
C GLU A 351 -26.31 -28.84 -0.46
N ASP A 352 -26.06 -28.31 -1.65
CA ASP A 352 -26.16 -29.03 -2.92
C ASP A 352 -25.15 -30.18 -3.00
N ARG A 353 -25.65 -31.42 -2.88
CA ARG A 353 -24.87 -32.66 -2.99
C ARG A 353 -24.12 -32.84 -4.32
N ASN A 354 -24.44 -32.04 -5.34
CA ASN A 354 -23.85 -32.14 -6.68
C ASN A 354 -22.63 -31.22 -6.89
N PHE A 355 -22.29 -30.35 -5.93
CA PHE A 355 -21.12 -29.49 -6.06
C PHE A 355 -19.83 -30.27 -5.81
N ARG A 356 -18.93 -30.29 -6.80
CA ARG A 356 -17.68 -31.07 -6.74
C ARG A 356 -16.59 -30.27 -6.02
N LEU A 357 -16.24 -30.70 -4.80
CA LEU A 357 -15.21 -30.06 -3.96
C LEU A 357 -13.80 -30.26 -4.54
N PRO A 358 -13.05 -29.19 -4.89
CA PRO A 358 -11.65 -29.30 -5.32
C PRO A 358 -10.78 -29.99 -4.27
N SER A 359 -9.80 -30.79 -4.71
CA SER A 359 -8.90 -31.49 -3.80
C SER A 359 -7.87 -30.54 -3.19
N LEU A 360 -7.60 -30.68 -1.88
CA LEU A 360 -6.50 -29.97 -1.20
C LEU A 360 -5.14 -30.24 -1.87
N GLY A 361 -4.95 -31.42 -2.47
CA GLY A 361 -3.73 -31.73 -3.21
C GLY A 361 -3.53 -30.86 -4.45
N THR A 362 -4.61 -30.38 -5.08
CA THR A 362 -4.54 -29.42 -6.19
C THR A 362 -4.05 -28.06 -5.70
N LEU A 363 -4.51 -27.61 -4.52
CA LEU A 363 -4.05 -26.38 -3.88
C LEU A 363 -2.56 -26.47 -3.54
N GLU A 364 -2.14 -27.58 -2.91
CA GLU A 364 -0.74 -27.82 -2.56
C GLU A 364 0.16 -27.85 -3.81
N ASN A 365 -0.28 -28.51 -4.89
CA ASN A 365 0.45 -28.53 -6.15
C ASN A 365 0.55 -27.13 -6.79
N CYS A 366 -0.47 -26.29 -6.65
CA CYS A 366 -0.44 -24.90 -7.12
C CYS A 366 0.61 -24.07 -6.35
N MET A 367 0.63 -24.18 -5.02
CA MET A 367 1.62 -23.51 -4.17
C MET A 367 3.04 -23.98 -4.50
N LYS A 368 3.25 -25.29 -4.70
CA LYS A 368 4.52 -25.87 -5.17
C LYS A 368 4.91 -25.32 -6.55
N LEU A 369 3.96 -25.20 -7.47
CA LEU A 369 4.22 -24.66 -8.81
C LEU A 369 4.69 -23.21 -8.75
N SER A 370 4.18 -22.40 -7.82
CA SER A 370 4.64 -21.02 -7.60
C SER A 370 6.11 -20.98 -7.21
N GLN A 371 6.50 -21.81 -6.24
CA GLN A 371 7.90 -21.94 -5.81
C GLN A 371 8.80 -22.45 -6.95
N MET A 372 8.32 -23.43 -7.72
CA MET A 372 9.03 -24.01 -8.86
C MET A 372 9.26 -23.01 -10.00
N ALA A 373 8.24 -22.21 -10.33
CA ALA A 373 8.32 -21.18 -11.36
C ALA A 373 9.31 -20.08 -10.97
N VAL A 374 9.30 -19.66 -9.69
CA VAL A 374 10.26 -18.69 -9.18
C VAL A 374 11.68 -19.25 -9.17
N GLN A 375 11.91 -20.45 -8.65
CA GLN A 375 13.26 -21.01 -8.50
C GLN A 375 13.81 -21.70 -9.77
N GLY A 376 12.99 -21.89 -10.80
CA GLY A 376 13.36 -22.60 -12.02
C GLY A 376 13.72 -24.05 -11.74
N LEU A 377 12.82 -24.80 -11.10
CA LEU A 377 13.03 -26.19 -10.68
C LEU A 377 11.94 -27.13 -11.19
N GLN A 378 12.30 -28.37 -11.53
CA GLN A 378 11.36 -29.45 -11.81
C GLN A 378 10.94 -30.21 -10.54
N MET A 379 9.78 -30.88 -10.62
CA MET A 379 9.00 -31.53 -9.55
C MET A 379 9.77 -32.52 -8.65
N GLU A 380 10.97 -32.93 -9.07
CA GLU A 380 11.73 -34.05 -8.47
C GLU A 380 13.19 -33.68 -8.19
N LYS A 381 13.59 -32.42 -8.36
CA LYS A 381 15.00 -32.02 -8.19
C LYS A 381 15.26 -31.47 -6.79
N TYR A 382 16.26 -32.05 -6.16
CA TYR A 382 16.77 -31.76 -4.82
C TYR A 382 16.83 -30.27 -4.49
N GLU A 383 16.42 -29.91 -3.28
CA GLU A 383 16.37 -28.53 -2.75
C GLU A 383 17.68 -27.76 -2.95
N LEU A 384 18.80 -28.47 -2.92
CA LEU A 384 20.15 -27.91 -3.11
C LEU A 384 20.36 -27.24 -4.47
N MET A 385 19.56 -27.58 -5.48
CA MET A 385 19.62 -26.92 -6.80
C MET A 385 19.14 -25.46 -6.77
N GLN A 386 18.55 -24.99 -5.66
CA GLN A 386 18.24 -23.57 -5.44
C GLN A 386 19.51 -22.72 -5.22
N LEU A 387 20.60 -23.34 -4.76
CA LEU A 387 21.87 -22.65 -4.53
C LEU A 387 22.59 -22.37 -5.86
N PRO A 388 23.32 -21.25 -5.95
CA PRO A 388 24.07 -20.93 -7.16
C PRO A 388 25.20 -21.95 -7.40
N TYR A 389 25.57 -22.16 -8.66
CA TYR A 389 26.67 -23.05 -9.09
C TYR A 389 26.52 -24.54 -8.74
N ILE A 390 25.39 -24.94 -8.15
CA ILE A 390 25.02 -26.35 -7.96
C ILE A 390 24.21 -26.80 -9.17
N GLU A 391 24.87 -27.52 -10.06
CA GLU A 391 24.29 -28.11 -11.27
C GLU A 391 24.15 -29.63 -11.13
N GLY A 392 23.47 -30.28 -12.08
CA GLY A 392 23.11 -31.70 -12.00
C GLY A 392 24.29 -32.66 -11.73
N ASP A 393 25.44 -32.41 -12.36
CA ASP A 393 26.63 -33.27 -12.20
C ASP A 393 27.29 -33.08 -10.83
N ASN A 394 27.36 -31.84 -10.34
CA ASN A 394 27.87 -31.50 -9.02
C ASN A 394 26.96 -32.04 -7.91
N LEU A 395 25.65 -31.93 -8.13
CA LEU A 395 24.63 -32.40 -7.21
C LEU A 395 24.70 -33.91 -6.99
N ARG A 396 24.90 -34.71 -8.05
CA ARG A 396 25.08 -36.17 -7.91
C ARG A 396 26.27 -36.50 -7.01
N ARG A 397 27.37 -35.75 -7.11
CA ARG A 397 28.54 -35.91 -6.23
C ARG A 397 28.23 -35.60 -4.77
N ILE A 398 27.44 -34.55 -4.52
CA ILE A 398 27.01 -34.15 -3.16
C ILE A 398 26.09 -35.22 -2.55
N LEU A 399 25.10 -35.70 -3.30
CA LEU A 399 24.10 -36.66 -2.82
C LEU A 399 24.68 -38.05 -2.60
N ASN A 400 25.58 -38.49 -3.48
CA ASN A 400 26.23 -39.80 -3.38
C ASN A 400 27.38 -39.82 -2.36
N ASN A 401 27.65 -38.70 -1.69
CA ASN A 401 28.67 -38.66 -0.65
C ASN A 401 28.25 -39.53 0.55
N LYS A 402 28.97 -40.64 0.74
CA LYS A 402 28.69 -41.63 1.78
C LYS A 402 28.77 -41.06 3.20
N ARG A 403 29.56 -40.00 3.41
CA ARG A 403 29.79 -39.41 4.74
C ARG A 403 28.65 -38.54 5.24
N TYR A 404 28.07 -37.70 4.39
CA TYR A 404 27.18 -36.62 4.84
C TYR A 404 25.72 -36.77 4.39
N LYS A 405 25.41 -37.61 3.38
CA LYS A 405 24.03 -37.95 2.92
C LYS A 405 23.00 -36.80 2.98
N ILE A 406 23.37 -35.62 2.50
CA ILE A 406 22.55 -34.40 2.62
C ILE A 406 21.57 -34.32 1.45
N LYS A 407 20.28 -34.14 1.74
CA LYS A 407 19.23 -33.94 0.72
C LYS A 407 18.56 -32.56 0.78
N SER A 408 18.62 -31.91 1.95
CA SER A 408 17.95 -30.63 2.23
C SER A 408 18.95 -29.50 2.47
N ILE A 409 18.52 -28.27 2.20
CA ILE A 409 19.27 -27.06 2.56
C ILE A 409 19.55 -27.02 4.07
N ARG A 410 18.60 -27.44 4.91
CA ARG A 410 18.78 -27.50 6.37
C ARG A 410 19.92 -28.43 6.77
N GLY A 411 20.01 -29.60 6.12
CA GLY A 411 21.09 -30.54 6.36
C GLY A 411 22.46 -30.04 5.88
N MET A 412 22.50 -29.12 4.91
CA MET A 412 23.75 -28.46 4.52
C MET A 412 24.15 -27.39 5.54
N VAL A 413 23.17 -26.70 6.14
CA VAL A 413 23.41 -25.69 7.18
C VAL A 413 23.96 -26.29 8.47
N SER A 414 23.48 -27.46 8.88
CA SER A 414 23.91 -28.12 10.13
C SER A 414 25.36 -28.61 10.11
N LEU A 415 26.03 -28.63 8.95
CA LEU A 415 27.43 -29.05 8.85
C LEU A 415 28.42 -27.98 9.36
N LYS A 416 29.52 -28.44 9.95
CA LYS A 416 30.63 -27.56 10.33
C LYS A 416 31.22 -26.89 9.09
N GLY A 417 31.80 -25.69 9.25
CA GLY A 417 32.33 -24.90 8.12
C GLY A 417 33.39 -25.64 7.30
N SER A 418 34.24 -26.44 7.96
CA SER A 418 35.25 -27.29 7.31
C SER A 418 34.62 -28.41 6.47
N GLU A 419 33.57 -29.04 6.99
CA GLU A 419 32.85 -30.12 6.30
C GLU A 419 32.10 -29.61 5.08
N ARG A 420 31.46 -28.43 5.19
CA ARG A 420 30.84 -27.74 4.05
C ARG A 420 31.86 -27.43 2.96
N ARG A 421 33.04 -26.94 3.34
CA ARG A 421 34.10 -26.64 2.38
C ARG A 421 34.65 -27.90 1.70
N ASN A 422 34.77 -29.01 2.44
CA ASN A 422 35.17 -30.30 1.86
C ASN A 422 34.11 -30.84 0.88
N LEU A 423 32.84 -30.70 1.21
CA LEU A 423 31.73 -31.11 0.34
C LEU A 423 31.68 -30.28 -0.95
N LEU A 424 31.97 -28.98 -0.85
CA LEU A 424 31.95 -28.01 -1.94
C LEU A 424 33.35 -27.67 -2.48
N HIS A 425 34.32 -28.58 -2.33
CA HIS A 425 35.72 -28.33 -2.72
C HIS A 425 35.91 -28.04 -4.22
N PHE A 426 34.93 -28.38 -5.05
CA PHE A 426 34.94 -28.10 -6.49
C PHE A 426 34.66 -26.63 -6.83
N LEU A 427 34.26 -25.82 -5.84
CA LEU A 427 34.04 -24.39 -6.00
C LEU A 427 35.30 -23.59 -5.65
N GLU A 428 35.60 -22.59 -6.47
CA GLU A 428 36.58 -21.54 -6.16
C GLU A 428 36.13 -20.72 -4.94
N ASP A 429 37.07 -20.01 -4.29
CA ASP A 429 36.79 -19.22 -3.08
C ASP A 429 35.67 -18.20 -3.28
N GLU A 430 35.69 -17.44 -4.37
CA GLU A 430 34.67 -16.43 -4.66
C GLU A 430 33.27 -17.07 -4.83
N LYS A 431 33.19 -18.18 -5.57
CA LYS A 431 31.93 -18.91 -5.81
C LYS A 431 31.42 -19.56 -4.52
N TYR A 432 32.32 -20.09 -3.70
CA TYR A 432 31.98 -20.67 -2.41
C TYR A 432 31.40 -19.62 -1.47
N ASP A 433 32.04 -18.44 -1.39
CA ASP A 433 31.58 -17.33 -0.56
C ASP A 433 30.19 -16.83 -0.99
N GLU A 434 29.93 -16.76 -2.31
CA GLU A 434 28.60 -16.46 -2.84
C GLU A 434 27.56 -17.50 -2.44
N VAL A 435 27.86 -18.81 -2.55
CA VAL A 435 26.97 -19.88 -2.11
C VAL A 435 26.67 -19.77 -0.62
N MET A 436 27.68 -19.50 0.21
CA MET A 436 27.52 -19.34 1.65
C MET A 436 26.70 -18.09 2.01
N ALA A 437 26.90 -16.97 1.31
CA ALA A 437 26.12 -15.76 1.50
C ALA A 437 24.64 -15.98 1.16
N VAL A 438 24.36 -16.67 0.03
CA VAL A 438 23.00 -17.06 -0.34
C VAL A 438 22.41 -18.01 0.70
N LEU A 439 23.15 -19.04 1.12
CA LEU A 439 22.72 -20.01 2.12
C LEU A 439 22.35 -19.35 3.45
N GLY A 440 23.12 -18.36 3.90
CA GLY A 440 22.82 -17.57 5.10
C GLY A 440 21.60 -16.66 4.96
N SER A 441 21.25 -16.25 3.73
CA SER A 441 20.09 -15.39 3.46
C SER A 441 18.75 -16.12 3.40
N PHE A 442 18.75 -17.47 3.35
CA PHE A 442 17.51 -18.25 3.35
C PHE A 442 16.68 -17.95 4.61
N PRO A 443 15.35 -17.83 4.49
CA PRO A 443 14.47 -17.65 5.65
C PRO A 443 14.27 -18.99 6.37
N HIS A 444 14.48 -18.98 7.68
CA HIS A 444 13.99 -20.01 8.58
C HIS A 444 12.70 -19.52 9.22
N VAL A 445 11.59 -20.21 8.99
CA VAL A 445 10.29 -19.84 9.57
C VAL A 445 9.85 -20.95 10.51
N THR A 446 9.58 -20.57 11.75
CA THR A 446 8.93 -21.44 12.74
C THR A 446 7.53 -20.91 13.02
N MET A 447 6.60 -21.83 13.25
CA MET A 447 5.18 -21.54 13.41
C MET A 447 4.73 -21.99 14.79
N ASP A 448 4.12 -21.09 15.54
CA ASP A 448 3.41 -21.38 16.80
C ASP A 448 1.92 -21.20 16.56
N ILE A 449 1.12 -22.22 16.90
CA ILE A 449 -0.31 -22.28 16.59
C ILE A 449 -1.07 -22.35 17.92
N LYS A 450 -1.95 -21.37 18.14
CA LYS A 450 -2.80 -21.31 19.33
C LYS A 450 -4.24 -21.08 18.92
N PRO A 451 -5.13 -22.07 19.04
CA PRO A 451 -6.56 -21.84 18.89
C PRO A 451 -7.06 -21.06 20.12
N GLN A 452 -7.89 -20.04 19.89
CA GLN A 452 -8.45 -19.19 20.92
C GLN A 452 -9.89 -18.79 20.54
N VAL A 453 -10.79 -18.75 21.51
CA VAL A 453 -12.11 -18.12 21.35
C VAL A 453 -11.95 -16.66 21.80
N LEU A 454 -12.15 -15.71 20.88
CA LEU A 454 -11.87 -14.28 21.16
C LEU A 454 -12.93 -13.63 22.06
N ASP A 455 -14.13 -14.20 22.10
CA ASP A 455 -15.31 -13.59 22.73
C ASP A 455 -15.65 -14.20 24.10
N ASP A 456 -14.86 -15.18 24.57
CA ASP A 456 -15.06 -15.86 25.88
C ASP A 456 -14.00 -15.41 26.90
N GLU A 457 -14.42 -15.20 28.17
CA GLU A 457 -13.52 -14.89 29.30
C GLU A 457 -12.43 -15.97 29.46
N ASP A 458 -12.80 -17.23 29.24
CA ASP A 458 -11.91 -18.38 29.20
C ASP A 458 -11.49 -18.69 27.77
N SER A 459 -10.73 -17.79 27.17
CA SER A 459 -10.33 -17.89 25.75
C SER A 459 -9.60 -19.18 25.32
N ASN A 460 -9.10 -19.99 26.26
CA ASN A 460 -8.48 -21.30 26.00
C ASN A 460 -9.47 -22.48 26.06
N ASN A 461 -10.70 -22.28 26.53
CA ASN A 461 -11.70 -23.33 26.65
C ASN A 461 -12.60 -23.32 25.40
N ILE A 462 -12.52 -24.35 24.58
CA ILE A 462 -13.26 -24.41 23.30
C ILE A 462 -14.59 -25.14 23.53
N THR A 463 -15.69 -24.40 23.43
CA THR A 463 -17.05 -24.95 23.55
C THR A 463 -17.65 -25.32 22.19
N VAL A 464 -18.58 -26.28 22.16
CA VAL A 464 -19.24 -26.72 20.91
C VAL A 464 -20.11 -25.59 20.38
N GLY A 465 -19.97 -25.26 19.09
CA GLY A 465 -20.72 -24.17 18.44
C GLY A 465 -20.06 -22.79 18.52
N SER A 466 -18.96 -22.65 19.29
CA SER A 466 -18.17 -21.42 19.33
C SER A 466 -17.36 -21.20 18.05
N LEU A 467 -17.14 -19.93 17.70
CA LEU A 467 -16.25 -19.53 16.62
C LEU A 467 -14.80 -19.55 17.10
N VAL A 468 -14.07 -20.59 16.71
CA VAL A 468 -12.65 -20.74 17.09
C VAL A 468 -11.78 -19.96 16.11
N THR A 469 -11.02 -19.00 16.64
CA THR A 469 -9.99 -18.30 15.88
C THR A 469 -8.63 -18.99 16.05
N VAL A 470 -7.97 -19.33 14.95
CA VAL A 470 -6.63 -19.94 14.99
C VAL A 470 -5.58 -18.85 14.87
N LEU A 471 -4.93 -18.49 15.99
CA LEU A 471 -3.82 -17.56 15.99
C LEU A 471 -2.54 -18.28 15.57
N VAL A 472 -1.98 -17.87 14.43
CA VAL A 472 -0.71 -18.38 13.92
C VAL A 472 0.37 -17.31 14.08
N THR A 473 1.34 -17.57 14.96
CA THR A 473 2.52 -16.71 15.09
C THR A 473 3.66 -17.29 14.25
N LEU A 474 4.04 -16.59 13.18
CA LEU A 474 5.19 -16.95 12.34
C LEU A 474 6.41 -16.13 12.76
N THR A 475 7.43 -16.80 13.30
CA THR A 475 8.71 -16.17 13.61
C THR A 475 9.73 -16.49 12.53
N ARG A 476 10.18 -15.45 11.81
CA ARG A 476 11.19 -15.54 10.75
C ARG A 476 12.58 -15.19 11.30
N GLN A 477 13.54 -16.07 11.08
CA GLN A 477 14.97 -15.86 11.34
C GLN A 477 15.75 -16.07 10.05
N THR A 478 16.94 -15.48 9.94
CA THR A 478 17.85 -15.84 8.84
C THR A 478 18.58 -17.12 9.18
N MET A 479 18.87 -17.96 8.18
CA MET A 479 19.69 -19.16 8.43
C MET A 479 21.06 -18.77 9.03
N ALA A 480 21.60 -17.58 8.69
CA ALA A 480 22.76 -16.94 9.34
C ALA A 480 22.70 -16.96 10.88
N GLU A 481 21.58 -16.54 11.47
CA GLU A 481 21.40 -16.50 12.93
C GLU A 481 21.27 -17.91 13.53
N VAL A 482 20.74 -18.86 12.77
CA VAL A 482 20.67 -20.28 13.15
C VAL A 482 22.08 -20.89 13.17
N PHE A 483 22.94 -20.56 12.19
CA PHE A 483 24.35 -21.00 12.15
C PHE A 483 25.10 -20.64 13.44
N GLU A 484 24.94 -19.42 13.95
CA GLU A 484 25.68 -18.96 15.13
C GLU A 484 25.23 -19.68 16.40
N LYS A 485 23.93 -19.97 16.53
CA LYS A 485 23.38 -20.72 17.66
C LYS A 485 23.77 -22.20 17.62
N GLU A 486 23.60 -22.89 16.50
CA GLU A 486 23.94 -24.32 16.39
C GLU A 486 25.44 -24.57 16.55
N GLN A 487 26.31 -23.71 16.00
CA GLN A 487 27.76 -23.81 16.21
C GLN A 487 28.16 -23.55 17.67
N SER A 488 27.46 -22.66 18.39
CA SER A 488 27.72 -22.43 19.82
C SER A 488 27.33 -23.63 20.69
N VAL A 489 26.27 -24.35 20.32
CA VAL A 489 25.82 -25.57 21.04
C VAL A 489 26.77 -26.74 20.75
N CYS A 490 27.14 -26.99 19.49
CA CYS A 490 28.11 -28.03 19.15
C CYS A 490 29.51 -27.77 19.74
N ALA A 491 29.91 -26.51 19.89
CA ALA A 491 31.17 -26.15 20.56
C ALA A 491 31.12 -26.32 22.09
N ALA A 492 29.92 -26.30 22.69
CA ALA A 492 29.73 -26.54 24.12
C ALA A 492 29.70 -28.04 24.47
N GLU A 493 29.24 -28.89 23.55
CA GLU A 493 29.20 -30.35 23.73
C GLU A 493 30.57 -31.04 23.51
N GLU A 494 31.52 -30.37 22.84
CA GLU A 494 32.87 -30.91 22.56
C GLU A 494 33.93 -30.53 23.60
N GLN A 495 33.58 -29.97 24.76
CA GLN A 495 34.54 -29.78 25.86
C GLN A 495 34.59 -31.02 26.77
N PRO A 496 35.70 -31.79 26.79
CA PRO A 496 35.97 -32.70 27.89
C PRO A 496 36.38 -31.86 29.11
N THR A 497 35.88 -32.25 30.28
CA THR A 497 36.45 -31.84 31.56
C THR A 497 37.86 -32.40 31.67
N GLU A 498 38.89 -31.57 31.57
CA GLU A 498 40.19 -31.85 32.19
C GLU A 498 41.02 -30.56 32.34
N ASP A 499 41.53 -30.39 33.56
CA ASP A 499 42.43 -29.33 34.00
C ASP A 499 43.85 -29.49 33.41
N ALA A 500 44.62 -28.40 33.51
CA ALA A 500 46.08 -28.27 33.36
C ALA A 500 46.67 -27.84 31.99
N GLN A 501 46.92 -26.53 31.92
CA GLN A 501 48.18 -25.87 31.55
C GLN A 501 48.99 -26.36 30.34
N GLY A 502 49.02 -25.54 29.28
CA GLY A 502 50.01 -25.61 28.21
C GLY A 502 49.71 -24.62 27.07
N ASP A 503 50.57 -23.60 26.95
CA ASP A 503 50.57 -22.59 25.89
C ASP A 503 50.65 -23.21 24.47
N VAL A 504 49.96 -22.61 23.49
CA VAL A 504 50.44 -22.31 22.12
C VAL A 504 49.30 -21.76 21.22
N ASN A 505 49.54 -20.56 20.69
CA ASN A 505 48.97 -19.91 19.49
C ASN A 505 47.46 -20.05 19.16
N LYS A 506 46.71 -19.01 19.55
CA LYS A 506 45.41 -18.67 18.94
C LYS A 506 45.57 -18.21 17.50
N VAL A 507 45.35 -19.12 16.53
CA VAL A 507 44.89 -18.72 15.20
C VAL A 507 43.42 -18.31 15.33
N LYS A 508 43.16 -17.00 15.32
CA LYS A 508 41.80 -16.45 15.31
C LYS A 508 41.10 -16.85 14.01
N ASN A 509 40.16 -17.78 14.11
CA ASN A 509 39.16 -18.04 13.10
C ASN A 509 38.34 -16.74 12.91
N LYS A 510 38.34 -16.17 11.71
CA LYS A 510 37.57 -14.97 11.39
C LYS A 510 36.09 -15.35 11.29
N GLY A 511 35.40 -15.23 12.43
CA GLY A 511 33.95 -15.15 12.47
C GLY A 511 33.45 -13.97 11.64
N TRP A 512 32.32 -14.17 10.99
CA TRP A 512 31.58 -13.22 10.17
C TRP A 512 31.57 -11.82 10.81
N GLN A 513 32.30 -10.87 10.21
CA GLN A 513 32.20 -9.45 10.55
C GLN A 513 31.75 -8.69 9.30
N GLN A 514 30.47 -8.29 9.30
CA GLN A 514 29.98 -7.27 8.37
C GLN A 514 30.78 -5.98 8.59
N ARG A 515 31.64 -5.65 7.63
CA ARG A 515 32.30 -4.34 7.55
C ARG A 515 31.30 -3.28 7.09
N ASN A 516 30.62 -2.64 8.02
CA ASN A 516 30.02 -1.32 7.80
C ASN A 516 30.93 -0.24 8.41
N LYS A 517 31.70 0.45 7.56
CA LYS A 517 32.34 1.73 7.92
C LYS A 517 31.34 2.85 7.64
N GLY A 518 30.67 3.32 8.68
CA GLY A 518 29.95 4.59 8.71
C GLY A 518 30.65 5.53 9.69
N THR A 519 31.02 6.71 9.21
CA THR A 519 31.69 7.80 9.94
C THR A 519 30.87 8.28 11.14
N LYS A 520 31.49 8.32 12.32
CA LYS A 520 30.93 8.87 13.56
C LYS A 520 30.83 10.41 13.48
N LYS A 521 29.64 10.96 13.72
CA LYS A 521 29.46 12.27 14.37
C LYS A 521 28.70 12.07 15.68
N ALA A 522 29.21 12.69 16.72
CA ALA A 522 28.79 12.52 18.11
C ALA A 522 27.63 13.44 18.49
N SER A 523 26.69 12.93 19.30
CA SER A 523 25.87 13.76 20.19
C SER A 523 25.48 12.95 21.43
N LYS A 524 25.66 13.58 22.60
CA LYS A 524 25.54 13.04 23.96
C LYS A 524 24.07 12.81 24.35
N SER A 525 23.78 11.74 25.10
CA SER A 525 22.60 11.66 25.98
C SER A 525 22.90 10.84 27.25
N LYS A 526 22.34 11.32 28.38
CA LYS A 526 22.71 11.01 29.77
C LYS A 526 22.09 9.69 30.27
N LYS A 527 22.86 8.96 31.10
CA LYS A 527 22.48 7.77 31.89
C LYS A 527 21.44 8.07 32.98
N LYS A 528 20.44 7.19 33.16
CA LYS A 528 19.80 6.88 34.46
C LYS A 528 19.66 5.35 34.62
N LYS A 529 19.87 4.88 35.86
CA LYS A 529 20.08 3.48 36.32
C LYS A 529 18.75 2.70 36.52
N PRO A 530 18.76 1.35 36.53
CA PRO A 530 17.67 0.53 37.05
C PRO A 530 17.92 0.07 38.52
N LEU A 531 16.86 -0.03 39.33
CA LEU A 531 16.82 -0.69 40.66
C LEU A 531 15.90 -1.93 40.55
N LYS A 532 16.43 -3.15 40.68
CA LYS A 532 16.38 -4.09 41.83
C LYS A 532 14.99 -4.61 42.26
N LYS A 533 14.72 -5.90 41.96
CA LYS A 533 13.73 -6.80 42.59
C LYS A 533 14.43 -7.75 43.58
N LYS A 534 13.75 -8.13 44.67
CA LYS A 534 13.83 -9.37 45.50
C LYS A 534 12.98 -9.19 46.79
N PRO A 535 12.62 -10.23 47.56
CA PRO A 535 12.25 -11.62 47.27
C PRO A 535 11.00 -12.11 48.07
N ALA A 536 10.54 -13.35 47.87
CA ALA A 536 9.53 -14.05 48.71
C ALA A 536 10.14 -15.28 49.42
N PRO A 537 9.67 -15.64 50.64
CA PRO A 537 9.33 -17.05 51.00
C PRO A 537 8.24 -17.17 52.12
N PRO A 538 7.87 -18.36 52.68
CA PRO A 538 7.72 -19.73 52.17
C PRO A 538 6.35 -20.42 52.55
N SER A 539 6.16 -21.66 52.09
CA SER A 539 5.02 -22.61 52.22
C SER A 539 4.88 -23.37 53.56
N LEU A 540 3.67 -23.86 53.92
CA LEU A 540 3.35 -25.29 54.26
C LEU A 540 1.94 -25.57 54.85
N GLN A 541 1.38 -26.74 54.48
CA GLN A 541 0.47 -27.70 55.18
C GLN A 541 -0.96 -27.96 54.64
N GLN A 542 -1.18 -29.25 54.30
CA GLN A 542 -2.46 -29.97 54.09
C GLN A 542 -3.09 -30.40 55.44
N PRO A 543 -4.35 -30.90 55.44
CA PRO A 543 -4.50 -32.36 55.64
C PRO A 543 -5.61 -33.06 54.81
N LYS A 544 -5.51 -34.40 54.84
CA LYS A 544 -6.25 -35.47 54.13
C LYS A 544 -7.63 -35.80 54.73
N GLN A 545 -8.50 -36.42 53.90
CA GLN A 545 -9.34 -37.65 54.10
C GLN A 545 -10.44 -37.67 53.01
N GLN A 546 -10.99 -38.75 52.44
CA GLN A 546 -10.82 -40.21 52.42
C GLN A 546 -11.68 -40.77 51.25
N LYS A 547 -11.43 -42.02 50.85
CA LYS A 547 -12.01 -42.77 49.70
C LYS A 547 -13.50 -43.16 49.87
N GLN A 548 -14.22 -43.34 48.74
CA GLN A 548 -14.86 -44.64 48.38
C GLN A 548 -15.35 -44.71 46.92
N LYS A 549 -15.38 -45.95 46.41
CA LYS A 549 -15.67 -46.43 45.03
C LYS A 549 -17.16 -46.76 44.87
N GLN A 550 -17.71 -46.72 43.64
CA GLN A 550 -18.28 -47.88 42.90
C GLN A 550 -18.97 -47.47 41.58
N ALA A 551 -19.23 -48.47 40.72
CA ALA A 551 -19.36 -48.41 39.27
C ALA A 551 -20.76 -48.80 38.74
N ASN A 552 -20.86 -48.95 37.40
CA ASN A 552 -21.99 -49.34 36.49
C ASN A 552 -22.87 -48.15 36.05
N GLY A 553 -23.23 -47.93 34.77
CA GLY A 553 -23.57 -48.84 33.66
C GLY A 553 -25.04 -48.52 33.27
N GLU A 554 -25.30 -47.66 32.29
CA GLU A 554 -25.67 -47.93 30.88
C GLU A 554 -27.21 -47.78 30.61
N VAL A 555 -27.57 -47.16 29.47
CA VAL A 555 -28.79 -47.36 28.63
C VAL A 555 -30.11 -46.55 28.87
N VAL A 556 -30.37 -45.58 27.96
CA VAL A 556 -31.56 -45.36 27.06
C VAL A 556 -32.87 -44.62 27.47
N ILE A 557 -33.11 -43.51 26.73
CA ILE A 557 -34.29 -42.99 25.97
C ILE A 557 -35.72 -42.93 26.59
N LYS A 558 -36.31 -41.70 26.60
CA LYS A 558 -37.62 -41.25 26.02
C LYS A 558 -37.97 -39.86 26.62
N GLU A 559 -38.10 -38.78 25.86
CA GLU A 559 -39.21 -38.34 24.98
C GLU A 559 -40.56 -38.04 25.69
N GLU A 560 -41.11 -36.87 25.31
CA GLU A 560 -42.52 -36.42 25.27
C GLU A 560 -43.09 -35.45 26.34
N TYR A 561 -43.48 -34.26 25.82
CA TYR A 561 -44.68 -33.41 26.03
C TYR A 561 -45.04 -32.97 27.47
N GLU A 562 -45.69 -31.83 27.76
CA GLU A 562 -46.67 -31.00 27.05
C GLU A 562 -46.89 -29.66 27.83
N GLU A 563 -47.33 -28.61 27.10
CA GLU A 563 -48.33 -27.57 27.45
C GLU A 563 -48.32 -26.80 28.83
N LEU A 564 -48.30 -25.45 28.91
CA LEU A 564 -49.22 -24.36 28.48
C LEU A 564 -49.99 -23.73 29.67
N SER A 565 -49.84 -22.41 29.87
CA SER A 565 -50.82 -21.41 30.39
C SER A 565 -50.03 -20.20 30.95
N ASP A 566 -49.94 -19.05 30.29
CA ASP A 566 -50.95 -18.02 29.98
C ASP A 566 -51.46 -17.20 31.18
N LYS A 567 -51.52 -15.88 30.94
CA LYS A 567 -52.01 -14.73 31.74
C LYS A 567 -51.05 -14.18 32.81
N GLY A 568 -50.60 -12.92 32.81
CA GLY A 568 -51.12 -11.69 32.20
C GLY A 568 -51.99 -10.94 33.20
N SER A 569 -51.43 -9.95 33.91
CA SER A 569 -52.15 -8.75 34.38
C SER A 569 -51.17 -7.70 34.90
N GLU A 570 -51.17 -6.54 34.26
CA GLU A 570 -50.68 -5.25 34.76
C GLU A 570 -51.58 -4.76 35.92
N SER A 571 -51.02 -3.97 36.84
CA SER A 571 -51.68 -2.79 37.44
C SER A 571 -50.74 -2.07 38.39
N GLU A 572 -50.56 -0.78 38.10
CA GLU A 572 -49.80 0.25 38.80
C GLU A 572 -50.46 0.71 40.12
N GLU A 573 -49.59 1.23 41.00
CA GLU A 573 -49.76 2.38 41.92
C GLU A 573 -50.97 2.48 42.88
N GLU A 574 -50.71 2.58 44.19
CA GLU A 574 -50.80 3.87 44.93
C GLU A 574 -50.62 3.71 46.46
N GLU A 575 -49.81 4.64 46.96
CA GLU A 575 -49.67 5.27 48.27
C GLU A 575 -50.44 4.77 49.51
N THR A 576 -49.69 4.56 50.61
CA THR A 576 -50.07 5.10 51.93
C THR A 576 -48.83 5.44 52.77
N MET A 577 -48.58 6.75 52.96
CA MET A 577 -47.73 7.26 54.05
C MET A 577 -48.53 7.31 55.36
N ARG A 578 -47.94 6.86 56.47
CA ARG A 578 -48.13 7.48 57.79
C ARG A 578 -46.95 7.26 58.73
N ASP A 579 -46.36 8.39 59.05
CA ASP A 579 -45.34 8.77 60.03
C ASP A 579 -45.20 7.91 61.29
N SER A 580 -43.95 7.67 61.71
CA SER A 580 -43.41 8.27 62.96
C SER A 580 -41.90 8.13 63.08
N GLN A 581 -41.29 9.31 63.22
CA GLN A 581 -39.91 9.72 63.52
C GLN A 581 -39.04 8.79 64.39
N SER A 582 -37.78 8.64 63.98
CA SER A 582 -36.64 8.87 64.89
C SER A 582 -35.40 9.29 64.08
N GLU A 583 -34.86 10.45 64.46
CA GLU A 583 -33.69 11.11 63.86
C GLU A 583 -32.38 10.35 64.17
N LYS A 584 -31.46 10.32 63.19
CA LYS A 584 -30.05 10.73 63.34
C LYS A 584 -29.30 10.70 62.00
N ASP A 585 -28.57 11.78 61.76
CA ASP A 585 -27.64 12.05 60.66
C ASP A 585 -26.71 10.87 60.34
N ASP A 586 -26.67 10.47 59.05
CA ASP A 586 -25.45 9.92 58.45
C ASP A 586 -25.38 10.28 56.95
N GLY A 587 -24.97 11.52 56.70
CA GLY A 587 -24.90 12.14 55.37
C GLY A 587 -23.50 12.18 54.76
N SER A 588 -22.65 11.18 55.03
CA SER A 588 -21.27 11.19 54.49
C SER A 588 -20.77 9.90 53.84
N GLU A 589 -21.49 8.77 53.92
CA GLU A 589 -21.06 7.51 53.30
C GLU A 589 -21.68 7.25 51.91
N ARG A 590 -22.82 7.85 51.56
CA ARG A 590 -23.48 7.60 50.27
C ARG A 590 -22.85 8.31 49.07
N ASP A 591 -22.20 9.45 49.29
CA ASP A 591 -21.54 10.18 48.19
C ASP A 591 -20.19 9.55 47.82
N SER A 592 -19.48 8.90 48.75
CA SER A 592 -18.24 8.18 48.44
C SER A 592 -18.46 6.91 47.63
N ASP A 593 -19.55 6.18 47.90
CA ASP A 593 -19.90 4.97 47.16
C ASP A 593 -20.37 5.31 45.75
N ARG A 594 -21.12 6.41 45.60
CA ARG A 594 -21.58 6.90 44.30
C ARG A 594 -20.44 7.45 43.44
N GLU A 595 -19.46 8.12 44.04
CA GLU A 595 -18.24 8.55 43.33
C GLU A 595 -17.31 7.38 42.96
N GLN A 596 -17.27 6.31 43.77
CA GLN A 596 -16.54 5.08 43.43
C GLN A 596 -17.23 4.31 42.30
N ASP A 597 -18.54 4.14 42.34
CA ASP A 597 -19.31 3.47 41.28
C ASP A 597 -19.27 4.25 39.95
N GLU A 598 -19.26 5.59 39.99
CA GLU A 598 -19.07 6.41 38.79
C GLU A 598 -17.65 6.34 38.21
N LYS A 599 -16.63 6.15 39.06
CA LYS A 599 -15.25 5.91 38.62
C LYS A 599 -15.08 4.52 38.04
N GLN A 600 -15.60 3.51 38.74
CA GLN A 600 -15.58 2.11 38.31
C GLN A 600 -16.28 1.97 36.95
N ASN A 601 -17.48 2.53 36.78
CA ASN A 601 -18.17 2.50 35.48
C ASN A 601 -17.42 3.26 34.37
N LYS A 602 -16.73 4.37 34.68
CA LYS A 602 -15.90 5.08 33.69
C LYS A 602 -14.66 4.30 33.30
N ASP A 603 -14.05 3.61 34.25
CA ASP A 603 -12.89 2.75 34.00
C ASP A 603 -13.31 1.51 33.20
N ASP A 604 -14.44 0.89 33.55
CA ASP A 604 -15.01 -0.26 32.82
C ASP A 604 -15.43 0.13 31.39
N GLU A 605 -16.05 1.30 31.20
CA GLU A 605 -16.40 1.84 29.88
C GLU A 605 -15.13 2.20 29.07
N ALA A 606 -14.08 2.71 29.71
CA ALA A 606 -12.81 2.97 29.06
C ALA A 606 -12.10 1.67 28.63
N GLU A 607 -12.11 0.64 29.48
CA GLU A 607 -11.61 -0.70 29.15
C GLU A 607 -12.40 -1.34 28.01
N TRP A 608 -13.73 -1.17 28.00
CA TRP A 608 -14.60 -1.64 26.91
C TRP A 608 -14.29 -0.93 25.59
N GLN A 609 -14.08 0.38 25.63
CA GLN A 609 -13.69 1.16 24.46
C GLN A 609 -12.29 0.81 23.97
N GLU A 610 -11.34 0.52 24.86
CA GLU A 610 -10.02 0.02 24.49
C GLU A 610 -10.08 -1.38 23.86
N LEU A 611 -10.94 -2.26 24.39
CA LEU A 611 -11.20 -3.59 23.82
C LEU A 611 -11.79 -3.47 22.42
N GLN A 612 -12.84 -2.66 22.23
CA GLN A 612 -13.44 -2.39 20.92
C GLN A 612 -12.44 -1.76 19.95
N GLN A 613 -11.62 -0.81 20.41
CA GLN A 613 -10.56 -0.26 19.57
C GLN A 613 -9.49 -1.29 19.24
N SER A 614 -9.18 -2.24 20.13
CA SER A 614 -8.24 -3.33 19.87
C SER A 614 -8.82 -4.32 18.85
N ILE A 615 -10.11 -4.64 18.94
CA ILE A 615 -10.84 -5.49 18.00
C ILE A 615 -10.89 -4.77 16.66
N GLN A 616 -11.31 -3.51 16.60
CA GLN A 616 -11.32 -2.72 15.37
C GLN A 616 -9.91 -2.50 14.79
N ARG A 617 -8.85 -2.38 15.60
CA ARG A 617 -7.46 -2.33 15.12
C ARG A 617 -7.01 -3.67 14.58
N LYS A 618 -7.43 -4.79 15.20
CA LYS A 618 -7.15 -6.15 14.71
C LYS A 618 -7.95 -6.46 13.44
N GLU A 619 -9.22 -6.08 13.38
CA GLU A 619 -10.08 -6.16 12.20
C GLU A 619 -9.58 -5.25 11.10
N ARG A 620 -9.17 -4.01 11.39
CA ARG A 620 -8.48 -3.15 10.43
C ARG A 620 -7.15 -3.74 10.01
N ALA A 621 -6.39 -4.40 10.88
CA ALA A 621 -5.17 -5.10 10.48
C ALA A 621 -5.44 -6.40 9.69
N LEU A 622 -6.63 -7.00 9.83
CA LEU A 622 -7.10 -8.15 9.06
C LEU A 622 -7.68 -7.73 7.70
N LEU A 623 -8.38 -6.59 7.64
CA LEU A 623 -9.00 -5.99 6.45
C LEU A 623 -7.97 -5.18 5.63
N GLU A 624 -7.11 -4.42 6.30
CA GLU A 624 -5.87 -3.88 5.77
C GLU A 624 -4.73 -4.84 6.11
N THR A 625 -4.44 -5.78 5.23
CA THR A 625 -3.07 -6.11 4.76
C THR A 625 -2.98 -7.53 4.21
N LYS A 626 -3.26 -7.70 2.91
CA LYS A 626 -2.33 -8.53 2.12
C LYS A 626 -0.95 -7.96 2.43
N SER A 627 -0.10 -8.64 3.19
CA SER A 627 1.26 -8.15 3.46
C SER A 627 1.99 -8.12 2.12
N LYS A 628 2.09 -6.92 1.49
CA LYS A 628 2.39 -6.88 0.05
C LYS A 628 3.84 -7.20 -0.28
N ILE A 629 4.78 -6.98 0.63
CA ILE A 629 6.21 -7.28 0.44
C ILE A 629 6.83 -7.38 1.84
N THR A 630 7.44 -8.51 2.17
CA THR A 630 8.24 -8.61 3.40
C THR A 630 9.73 -8.38 3.07
N HIS A 631 10.38 -9.35 2.44
CA HIS A 631 11.82 -9.33 2.19
C HIS A 631 12.11 -9.89 0.79
N PRO A 632 13.13 -9.35 0.09
CA PRO A 632 13.56 -9.95 -1.17
C PRO A 632 14.11 -11.35 -0.90
N VAL A 633 13.60 -12.32 -1.65
CA VAL A 633 14.09 -13.70 -1.68
C VAL A 633 15.01 -13.84 -2.89
N TYR A 634 16.14 -14.50 -2.68
CA TYR A 634 17.04 -14.81 -3.77
C TYR A 634 16.39 -15.82 -4.74
N SER A 635 16.35 -15.46 -6.02
CA SER A 635 16.06 -16.40 -7.10
C SER A 635 16.97 -16.09 -8.29
N LEU A 636 17.78 -17.07 -8.70
CA LEU A 636 18.72 -16.92 -9.80
C LEU A 636 18.04 -16.81 -11.17
N TYR A 637 16.89 -17.47 -11.34
CA TYR A 637 16.24 -17.67 -12.64
C TYR A 637 14.95 -16.86 -12.79
N PHE A 638 14.53 -16.10 -11.78
CA PHE A 638 13.35 -15.26 -11.87
C PHE A 638 13.71 -13.84 -12.37
N PRO A 639 12.94 -13.26 -13.31
CA PRO A 639 13.26 -11.96 -13.90
C PRO A 639 13.11 -10.78 -12.92
N GLU A 640 12.24 -10.87 -11.91
CA GLU A 640 12.00 -9.79 -10.96
C GLU A 640 12.57 -10.08 -9.56
N VAL A 641 12.47 -9.11 -8.65
CA VAL A 641 12.73 -9.37 -7.24
C VAL A 641 11.55 -10.16 -6.70
N SER A 642 11.73 -11.44 -6.47
CA SER A 642 10.77 -12.23 -5.71
C SER A 642 10.77 -11.72 -4.28
N TYR A 643 9.60 -11.40 -3.74
CA TYR A 643 9.44 -11.14 -2.32
C TYR A 643 8.86 -12.38 -1.67
N SER A 644 9.22 -12.65 -0.41
CA SER A 644 8.47 -13.62 0.37
C SER A 644 7.09 -13.04 0.63
N GLU A 645 6.11 -13.54 -0.12
CA GLU A 645 4.70 -13.33 0.17
C GLU A 645 4.35 -14.32 1.28
N LEU A 646 4.00 -13.78 2.45
CA LEU A 646 3.35 -14.57 3.49
C LEU A 646 1.92 -14.76 3.02
N TYR A 647 1.64 -15.96 2.52
CA TYR A 647 0.31 -16.41 2.14
C TYR A 647 -0.39 -17.08 3.31
#